data_AF-A0A8C0V0Q4-F1
#
_entry.id   AF-A0A8C0V0Q4-F1
#
_cell.length_a   1.000
_cell.length_b   1.000
_cell.length_c   1.000
_cell.angle_alpha   90.00
_cell.angle_beta   90.00
_cell.angle_gamma   90.00
#
_symmetry.space_group_name_H-M   'P 1'
#
loop_
_entity.id
_entity.type
_entity.pdbx_description
1 polymer ?
#
loop_
_entity_poly.entity_id
_entity_poly.type
_entity_poly.pdbx_seq_one_letter_code
_entity_poly.pdbx_strand_id
1 'polypeptide(L)'
;MKSIGTKSPKEHRALFEEITRNLGIPVRALGIPLRALGISHWGSGIPVRALGRFLPLFPQGAVESIAMKNPKERTALFEEISRSGELAPEYDKRKKEMVKAEEDTQFNYHRKKNIAAERKEAKQEKEEADRYQRLKDEVVRAQVQLQLFKLFHNEAEIEKLNKELGLKNREIDKDKKRMDRVEDELKDRKKELGKMMREQQQIEKEIKEKDSELNQKRPQYIKAKENTSHKIKKLEAARKSLQNAQKQYKKRKADMDELEKEMLSVEKSRQEFEERMEEESQSQGRDLTLEENQVKKYHRLKEEASKRAATLAQELEKFNRDQKADQDRLDLEERKKVETEAKIKQKLREIEENQKRIEKLEEYIATSKWVPCARRGWGRYGRLIDLCQPTQKKYQIAVTKVLGKNMDAIIVDSEKTGRDCIQYIKEQRGEPETFLPLDYLEVKPTDEKLRELRGAKLVIDVIRYEPPHIKKALQFACGNALVCDNVEDARRIAFGGHQRHKTVALDGTLFQKSGVISGGASDLKAKARRWDEKAVDKLKEKKERLTEELKEQMKAKRKEAELRQVQSQAHGLQMRLKYSQSDLEQTKTRHLALNLQEKSKLESELANFGPRINDIKRIIQGREREMKDLKEKMNQVEDEVFEEFCREIGVRNIREFEEEKVKRQNEIAKKRLEFENQKTRLGIQLDFERNQLREDQEKVLMWEQGVRKDEAEIEKLKKEEQRHMKIIDETMAQLQDLKNQHLAKKSEVNDKNHEMDEIRKKLGGAFLGPENPEEPYLDGINYNCVAPGKRFRPMDNLSGGEKTVAALALLFAIHRGSRGVGASIPWGGLKTPKWGVLLGSFGGDFGEIWVFWGNLGFWGCRAGGVRL
;
A
#
# COMPACT_ATOMS: atom_id res chain seq x y z
N MET A 1 -32.71 -57.17 10.79
CA MET A 1 -32.58 -58.64 10.90
C MET A 1 -33.62 -59.16 11.89
N LYS A 2 -34.27 -60.30 11.58
CA LYS A 2 -34.96 -61.26 12.50
C LYS A 2 -35.93 -60.65 13.56
N SER A 3 -37.25 -60.65 13.31
CA SER A 3 -38.24 -61.72 13.62
C SER A 3 -38.81 -61.61 15.07
N ILE A 4 -40.10 -61.32 15.25
CA ILE A 4 -41.21 -62.29 15.53
C ILE A 4 -40.96 -63.13 16.79
N GLY A 5 -41.83 -63.21 17.82
CA GLY A 5 -43.15 -62.61 18.08
C GLY A 5 -44.19 -63.63 18.59
N THR A 6 -45.08 -63.24 19.52
CA THR A 6 -46.37 -63.87 19.95
C THR A 6 -46.97 -62.93 21.03
N LYS A 7 -48.18 -62.36 20.98
CA LYS A 7 -49.57 -62.89 20.90
C LYS A 7 -49.96 -63.75 22.13
N SER A 8 -51.14 -63.60 22.75
CA SER A 8 -52.42 -63.01 22.27
C SER A 8 -53.24 -62.25 23.34
N PRO A 9 -54.28 -61.47 22.94
CA PRO A 9 -55.23 -60.75 23.82
C PRO A 9 -56.68 -61.29 23.80
N LYS A 10 -57.45 -61.02 24.87
CA LYS A 10 -58.94 -61.01 25.07
C LYS A 10 -59.21 -61.23 26.58
N GLU A 11 -60.14 -60.59 27.30
CA GLU A 11 -61.15 -59.53 27.11
C GLU A 11 -61.06 -58.56 28.32
N HIS A 12 -61.10 -57.24 28.21
CA HIS A 12 -62.26 -56.33 27.97
C HIS A 12 -63.36 -56.30 29.05
N ARG A 13 -63.64 -55.07 29.53
CA ARG A 13 -64.82 -54.58 30.30
C ARG A 13 -65.02 -55.07 31.76
N ALA A 14 -64.55 -54.27 32.71
CA ALA A 14 -65.41 -53.44 33.58
C ALA A 14 -64.55 -52.45 34.40
N LEU A 15 -65.17 -51.47 35.06
CA LEU A 15 -64.56 -50.53 36.01
C LEU A 15 -63.57 -49.50 35.41
N PHE A 16 -64.06 -48.72 34.45
CA PHE A 16 -63.58 -47.34 34.22
C PHE A 16 -64.74 -46.34 34.36
N GLU A 17 -65.46 -46.46 35.47
CA GLU A 17 -66.22 -45.38 36.10
C GLU A 17 -65.67 -45.21 37.53
N GLU A 18 -65.92 -44.06 38.14
CA GLU A 18 -65.70 -43.78 39.58
C GLU A 18 -64.28 -43.44 40.09
N ILE A 19 -63.53 -42.59 39.35
CA ILE A 19 -62.66 -41.57 40.00
C ILE A 19 -62.97 -40.16 39.45
N THR A 20 -64.22 -39.72 39.62
CA THR A 20 -64.61 -38.29 39.61
C THR A 20 -65.67 -38.01 40.68
N ARG A 21 -65.38 -38.40 41.93
CA ARG A 21 -66.14 -37.91 43.09
C ARG A 21 -65.28 -37.78 44.35
N ASN A 22 -64.22 -36.98 44.22
CA ASN A 22 -63.45 -36.51 45.37
C ASN A 22 -64.24 -35.42 46.12
N LEU A 23 -64.27 -35.51 47.45
CA LEU A 23 -64.72 -34.51 48.45
C LEU A 23 -66.25 -34.40 48.70
N GLY A 24 -66.72 -35.07 49.77
CA GLY A 24 -68.12 -34.99 50.25
C GLY A 24 -68.46 -35.84 51.49
N ILE A 25 -67.69 -35.73 52.58
CA ILE A 25 -67.97 -36.31 53.92
C ILE A 25 -69.00 -35.41 54.64
N PRO A 26 -69.95 -35.87 55.52
CA PRO A 26 -69.88 -37.05 56.41
C PRO A 26 -71.12 -37.98 56.50
N VAL A 27 -70.90 -39.19 57.04
CA VAL A 27 -71.95 -40.07 57.60
C VAL A 27 -72.05 -39.88 59.12
N ARG A 28 -73.27 -39.75 59.66
CA ARG A 28 -73.53 -39.62 61.10
C ARG A 28 -73.59 -40.98 61.82
N ALA A 29 -72.82 -41.06 62.91
CA ALA A 29 -73.17 -41.58 64.24
C ALA A 29 -74.15 -42.76 64.42
N LEU A 30 -73.60 -43.81 65.06
CA LEU A 30 -74.12 -44.53 66.24
C LEU A 30 -75.57 -45.07 66.24
N GLY A 31 -75.70 -46.40 66.33
CA GLY A 31 -76.94 -47.09 66.71
C GLY A 31 -76.72 -48.56 67.09
N ILE A 32 -76.68 -48.86 68.40
CA ILE A 32 -76.65 -50.22 68.98
C ILE A 32 -78.09 -50.54 69.45
N PRO A 33 -78.55 -51.80 69.39
CA PRO A 33 -79.00 -52.41 70.65
C PRO A 33 -78.61 -53.90 70.81
N LEU A 34 -78.19 -54.21 72.04
CA LEU A 34 -78.01 -55.54 72.63
C LEU A 34 -78.99 -55.68 73.81
N ARG A 35 -79.82 -56.73 73.85
CA ARG A 35 -80.55 -57.31 75.00
C ARG A 35 -81.35 -58.54 74.49
N ALA A 36 -81.38 -59.75 75.06
CA ALA A 36 -81.22 -60.29 76.43
C ALA A 36 -82.49 -60.25 77.31
N LEU A 37 -82.78 -61.40 77.98
CA LEU A 37 -84.02 -61.88 78.66
C LEU A 37 -84.88 -62.80 77.75
N GLY A 38 -85.35 -64.01 78.11
CA GLY A 38 -85.16 -64.84 79.32
C GLY A 38 -86.47 -65.13 80.08
N ILE A 39 -86.96 -66.38 80.11
CA ILE A 39 -87.78 -67.08 81.16
C ILE A 39 -88.30 -68.45 80.65
N SER A 40 -88.51 -69.39 81.58
CA SER A 40 -88.80 -70.83 81.43
C SER A 40 -90.20 -71.24 81.92
N HIS A 41 -90.69 -72.47 81.62
CA HIS A 41 -91.46 -73.34 82.56
C HIS A 41 -91.64 -74.80 82.06
N TRP A 42 -91.78 -75.76 83.00
CA TRP A 42 -92.00 -77.21 82.79
C TRP A 42 -92.68 -77.86 84.03
N GLY A 43 -93.35 -79.02 83.88
CA GLY A 43 -94.03 -79.81 84.94
C GLY A 43 -95.58 -79.81 84.82
N SER A 44 -96.38 -80.83 85.19
CA SER A 44 -96.22 -82.22 85.71
C SER A 44 -97.43 -83.09 85.22
N GLY A 45 -97.77 -84.34 85.61
CA GLY A 45 -97.36 -85.30 86.66
C GLY A 45 -98.19 -86.63 86.54
N ILE A 46 -98.11 -87.58 87.50
CA ILE A 46 -98.85 -88.89 87.49
C ILE A 46 -99.37 -89.27 88.90
N PRO A 47 -100.50 -90.00 89.04
CA PRO A 47 -100.81 -90.79 90.26
C PRO A 47 -101.20 -92.28 90.02
N VAL A 48 -101.08 -93.11 91.07
CA VAL A 48 -101.50 -94.55 91.13
C VAL A 48 -102.09 -94.86 92.52
N ARG A 49 -103.07 -95.79 92.63
CA ARG A 49 -103.54 -96.41 93.90
C ARG A 49 -104.10 -97.84 93.68
N ALA A 50 -104.21 -98.64 94.74
CA ALA A 50 -104.43 -100.11 94.70
C ALA A 50 -105.32 -100.64 95.87
N LEU A 51 -105.44 -101.99 96.00
CA LEU A 51 -106.26 -102.84 96.92
C LEU A 51 -107.73 -103.01 96.44
N GLY A 52 -108.50 -104.10 96.65
CA GLY A 52 -108.37 -105.41 97.35
C GLY A 52 -109.81 -105.89 97.75
N ARG A 53 -110.17 -107.13 98.12
CA ARG A 53 -109.57 -108.49 98.24
C ARG A 53 -110.73 -109.47 98.68
N PHE A 54 -110.76 -110.76 98.30
CA PHE A 54 -111.18 -111.96 99.11
C PHE A 54 -111.77 -113.16 98.31
N LEU A 55 -111.79 -114.35 98.94
CA LEU A 55 -112.16 -115.68 98.41
C LEU A 55 -113.05 -116.45 99.42
N PRO A 56 -113.87 -117.43 98.98
CA PRO A 56 -114.21 -118.61 99.82
C PRO A 56 -114.00 -119.98 99.11
N LEU A 57 -114.16 -121.06 99.89
CA LEU A 57 -113.67 -122.43 99.64
C LEU A 57 -114.57 -123.34 98.77
N PHE A 58 -113.99 -124.42 98.21
CA PHE A 58 -114.67 -125.54 97.55
C PHE A 58 -114.32 -126.89 98.22
N PRO A 59 -115.26 -127.85 98.40
CA PRO A 59 -114.97 -129.15 99.03
C PRO A 59 -114.61 -130.28 98.04
N GLN A 60 -113.41 -130.84 98.21
CA GLN A 60 -112.91 -132.23 98.04
C GLN A 60 -113.38 -133.20 96.91
N GLY A 61 -114.49 -133.00 96.18
CA GLY A 61 -115.02 -134.00 95.23
C GLY A 61 -114.51 -133.95 93.78
N ALA A 62 -113.77 -132.90 93.37
CA ALA A 62 -113.55 -132.57 91.95
C ALA A 62 -112.13 -132.81 91.41
N VAL A 63 -111.21 -133.33 92.22
CA VAL A 63 -109.75 -133.25 91.96
C VAL A 63 -109.27 -134.15 90.81
N GLU A 64 -109.93 -135.29 90.55
CA GLU A 64 -109.46 -136.27 89.54
C GLU A 64 -109.54 -135.75 88.10
N SER A 65 -110.46 -134.83 87.79
CA SER A 65 -110.64 -134.26 86.44
C SER A 65 -109.46 -133.41 85.93
N ILE A 66 -108.61 -132.91 86.83
CA ILE A 66 -107.48 -132.02 86.48
C ILE A 66 -106.23 -132.83 86.10
N ALA A 67 -106.09 -134.06 86.61
CA ALA A 67 -104.86 -134.85 86.51
C ALA A 67 -104.54 -135.34 85.08
N MET A 68 -105.51 -135.37 84.15
CA MET A 68 -105.36 -135.97 82.83
C MET A 68 -105.06 -135.01 81.66
N LYS A 69 -104.71 -133.73 81.90
CA LYS A 69 -104.41 -132.74 80.83
C LYS A 69 -102.92 -132.70 80.40
N ASN A 70 -102.67 -132.48 79.11
CA ASN A 70 -101.35 -132.57 78.44
C ASN A 70 -100.42 -131.35 78.74
N PRO A 71 -99.07 -131.38 78.67
CA PRO A 71 -98.24 -130.25 79.11
C PRO A 71 -98.45 -128.92 78.38
N LYS A 72 -98.63 -128.91 77.05
CA LYS A 72 -98.97 -127.67 76.32
C LYS A 72 -100.36 -127.15 76.68
N GLU A 73 -101.32 -128.04 76.92
CA GLU A 73 -102.64 -127.68 77.46
C GLU A 73 -102.54 -127.20 78.90
N ARG A 74 -101.56 -127.68 79.67
CA ARG A 74 -101.26 -127.23 81.04
C ARG A 74 -100.63 -125.84 81.02
N THR A 75 -99.71 -125.55 80.09
CA THR A 75 -99.21 -124.19 79.87
C THR A 75 -100.34 -123.29 79.39
N ALA A 76 -101.14 -123.69 78.39
CA ALA A 76 -102.30 -122.93 77.95
C ALA A 76 -103.31 -122.70 79.09
N LEU A 77 -103.57 -123.69 79.95
CA LEU A 77 -104.43 -123.53 81.13
C LEU A 77 -103.79 -122.61 82.18
N PHE A 78 -102.48 -122.62 82.36
CA PHE A 78 -101.77 -121.64 83.20
C PHE A 78 -101.78 -120.23 82.59
N GLU A 79 -101.66 -120.10 81.27
CA GLU A 79 -101.76 -118.84 80.52
C GLU A 79 -103.20 -118.32 80.47
N GLU A 80 -104.21 -119.18 80.54
CA GLU A 80 -105.64 -118.86 80.61
C GLU A 80 -106.05 -118.47 82.04
N ILE A 81 -105.55 -119.19 83.06
CA ILE A 81 -105.71 -118.86 84.49
C ILE A 81 -104.98 -117.55 84.85
N SER A 82 -103.80 -117.30 84.29
CA SER A 82 -103.01 -116.08 84.56
C SER A 82 -103.23 -114.94 83.56
N ARG A 83 -103.95 -115.21 82.45
CA ARG A 83 -104.14 -114.33 81.28
C ARG A 83 -102.85 -113.85 80.57
N SER A 84 -101.70 -114.49 80.81
CA SER A 84 -100.41 -114.02 80.28
C SER A 84 -100.32 -114.03 78.75
N GLY A 85 -101.14 -114.85 78.06
CA GLY A 85 -101.23 -114.86 76.60
C GLY A 85 -101.68 -113.52 75.99
N GLU A 86 -102.45 -112.70 76.73
CA GLU A 86 -102.88 -111.36 76.30
C GLU A 86 -101.69 -110.38 76.16
N LEU A 87 -100.58 -110.61 76.88
CA LEU A 87 -99.44 -109.69 76.99
C LEU A 87 -98.29 -109.96 76.01
N ALA A 88 -98.24 -111.15 75.40
CA ALA A 88 -97.22 -111.52 74.41
C ALA A 88 -97.06 -110.52 73.24
N PRO A 89 -98.12 -110.05 72.55
CA PRO A 89 -97.98 -109.08 71.46
C PRO A 89 -97.48 -107.70 71.93
N GLU A 90 -97.74 -107.32 73.19
CA GLU A 90 -97.21 -106.08 73.74
C GLU A 90 -95.69 -106.18 73.99
N TYR A 91 -95.22 -107.33 74.48
CA TYR A 91 -93.78 -107.58 74.67
C TYR A 91 -93.00 -107.52 73.34
N ASP A 92 -93.48 -108.19 72.28
CA ASP A 92 -92.80 -108.16 70.97
C ASP A 92 -92.80 -106.76 70.34
N LYS A 93 -93.86 -105.97 70.59
CA LYS A 93 -93.90 -104.55 70.19
C LYS A 93 -92.84 -103.73 70.93
N ARG A 94 -92.78 -103.85 72.28
CA ARG A 94 -91.78 -103.17 73.13
C ARG A 94 -90.35 -103.56 72.76
N LYS A 95 -90.11 -104.83 72.41
CA LYS A 95 -88.80 -105.32 71.96
C LYS A 95 -88.36 -104.71 70.62
N LYS A 96 -89.28 -104.56 69.66
CA LYS A 96 -89.00 -103.86 68.40
C LYS A 96 -88.74 -102.36 68.62
N GLU A 97 -89.49 -101.73 69.52
CA GLU A 97 -89.26 -100.33 69.92
C GLU A 97 -87.88 -100.14 70.57
N MET A 98 -87.44 -101.09 71.42
CA MET A 98 -86.11 -101.09 72.03
C MET A 98 -84.99 -101.20 70.99
N VAL A 99 -85.02 -102.20 70.10
CA VAL A 99 -83.98 -102.39 69.06
C VAL A 99 -83.90 -101.18 68.13
N LYS A 100 -85.06 -100.62 67.74
CA LYS A 100 -85.09 -99.41 66.92
C LYS A 100 -84.47 -98.20 67.63
N ALA A 101 -84.72 -98.05 68.94
CA ALA A 101 -84.07 -97.00 69.73
C ALA A 101 -82.55 -97.21 69.84
N GLU A 102 -82.07 -98.46 69.95
CA GLU A 102 -80.62 -98.76 69.92
C GLU A 102 -80.01 -98.38 68.56
N GLU A 103 -80.60 -98.79 67.44
CA GLU A 103 -80.18 -98.41 66.09
C GLU A 103 -80.15 -96.88 65.90
N ASP A 104 -81.21 -96.18 66.31
CA ASP A 104 -81.29 -94.71 66.25
C ASP A 104 -80.20 -94.05 67.12
N THR A 105 -79.86 -94.59 68.29
CA THR A 105 -78.76 -94.05 69.12
C THR A 105 -77.39 -94.25 68.47
N GLN A 106 -77.13 -95.42 67.87
CA GLN A 106 -75.88 -95.69 67.16
C GLN A 106 -75.73 -94.81 65.93
N PHE A 107 -76.78 -94.67 65.11
CA PHE A 107 -76.79 -93.79 63.95
C PHE A 107 -76.52 -92.33 64.34
N ASN A 108 -77.20 -91.83 65.38
CA ASN A 108 -76.96 -90.47 65.89
C ASN A 108 -75.55 -90.28 66.45
N TYR A 109 -74.97 -91.29 67.11
CA TYR A 109 -73.58 -91.26 67.58
C TYR A 109 -72.58 -91.19 66.42
N HIS A 110 -72.73 -92.04 65.40
CA HIS A 110 -71.89 -92.01 64.20
C HIS A 110 -72.01 -90.70 63.44
N ARG A 111 -73.24 -90.18 63.25
CA ARG A 111 -73.48 -88.87 62.64
C ARG A 111 -72.81 -87.74 63.41
N LYS A 112 -72.92 -87.74 64.75
CA LYS A 112 -72.26 -86.75 65.62
C LYS A 112 -70.73 -86.85 65.54
N LYS A 113 -70.17 -88.05 65.44
CA LYS A 113 -68.73 -88.28 65.26
C LYS A 113 -68.23 -87.73 63.93
N ASN A 114 -68.94 -87.96 62.83
CA ASN A 114 -68.56 -87.46 61.51
C ASN A 114 -68.63 -85.93 61.44
N ILE A 115 -69.72 -85.32 61.92
CA ILE A 115 -69.84 -83.85 62.03
C ILE A 115 -68.72 -83.24 62.90
N ALA A 116 -68.27 -83.95 63.95
CA ALA A 116 -67.16 -83.50 64.78
C ALA A 116 -65.80 -83.60 64.06
N ALA A 117 -65.61 -84.58 63.17
CA ALA A 117 -64.42 -84.70 62.31
C ALA A 117 -64.42 -83.61 61.22
N GLU A 118 -65.50 -83.47 60.46
CA GLU A 118 -65.68 -82.40 59.44
C GLU A 118 -65.47 -81.01 60.06
N ARG A 119 -66.02 -80.75 61.25
CA ARG A 119 -65.82 -79.48 61.97
C ARG A 119 -64.36 -79.27 62.40
N LYS A 120 -63.60 -80.34 62.66
CA LYS A 120 -62.17 -80.24 63.00
C LYS A 120 -61.34 -79.93 61.75
N GLU A 121 -61.61 -80.61 60.64
CA GLU A 121 -60.95 -80.37 59.35
C GLU A 121 -61.23 -78.95 58.83
N ALA A 122 -62.49 -78.53 58.77
CA ALA A 122 -62.86 -77.17 58.38
C ALA A 122 -62.28 -76.08 59.30
N LYS A 123 -61.99 -76.40 60.57
CA LYS A 123 -61.27 -75.49 61.49
C LYS A 123 -59.79 -75.40 61.13
N GLN A 124 -59.15 -76.50 60.75
CA GLN A 124 -57.75 -76.52 60.31
C GLN A 124 -57.58 -75.78 58.98
N GLU A 125 -58.46 -76.02 58.00
CA GLU A 125 -58.49 -75.29 56.73
C GLU A 125 -58.65 -73.78 56.94
N LYS A 126 -59.57 -73.38 57.84
CA LYS A 126 -59.72 -71.97 58.22
C LYS A 126 -58.45 -71.40 58.85
N GLU A 127 -57.83 -72.12 59.79
CA GLU A 127 -56.59 -71.68 60.44
C GLU A 127 -55.41 -71.60 59.45
N GLU A 128 -55.39 -72.40 58.38
CA GLU A 128 -54.43 -72.29 57.27
C GLU A 128 -54.73 -71.11 56.35
N ALA A 129 -55.98 -70.90 55.96
CA ALA A 129 -56.40 -69.73 55.17
C ALA A 129 -56.13 -68.41 55.92
N ASP A 130 -56.45 -68.33 57.21
CA ASP A 130 -56.16 -67.17 58.07
C ASP A 130 -54.64 -66.93 58.19
N ARG A 131 -53.80 -67.98 58.21
CA ARG A 131 -52.33 -67.86 58.20
C ARG A 131 -51.78 -67.40 56.85
N TYR A 132 -52.28 -67.96 55.75
CA TYR A 132 -51.89 -67.56 54.39
C TYR A 132 -52.24 -66.08 54.13
N GLN A 133 -53.42 -65.64 54.56
CA GLN A 133 -53.85 -64.26 54.41
C GLN A 133 -52.95 -63.29 55.18
N ARG A 134 -52.55 -63.62 56.43
CA ARG A 134 -51.58 -62.82 57.20
C ARG A 134 -50.22 -62.72 56.50
N LEU A 135 -49.68 -63.84 56.02
CA LEU A 135 -48.40 -63.85 55.29
C LEU A 135 -48.47 -63.04 54.00
N LYS A 136 -49.61 -63.09 53.29
CA LYS A 136 -49.85 -62.26 52.09
C LYS A 136 -49.88 -60.77 52.42
N ASP A 137 -50.55 -60.38 53.50
CA ASP A 137 -50.56 -59.00 53.99
C ASP A 137 -49.16 -58.54 54.44
N GLU A 138 -48.37 -59.40 55.07
CA GLU A 138 -46.97 -59.12 55.43
C GLU A 138 -46.07 -58.92 54.21
N VAL A 139 -46.20 -59.75 53.16
CA VAL A 139 -45.47 -59.57 51.89
C VAL A 139 -45.86 -58.25 51.23
N VAL A 140 -47.14 -57.88 51.20
CA VAL A 140 -47.59 -56.59 50.65
C VAL A 140 -47.01 -55.42 51.45
N ARG A 141 -47.02 -55.49 52.80
CA ARG A 141 -46.39 -54.46 53.65
C ARG A 141 -44.89 -54.32 53.38
N ALA A 142 -44.16 -55.43 53.25
CA ALA A 142 -42.74 -55.44 52.94
C ALA A 142 -42.45 -54.87 51.53
N GLN A 143 -43.28 -55.17 50.53
CA GLN A 143 -43.17 -54.60 49.19
C GLN A 143 -43.40 -53.08 49.20
N VAL A 144 -44.42 -52.60 49.92
CA VAL A 144 -44.68 -51.16 50.10
C VAL A 144 -43.50 -50.48 50.79
N GLN A 145 -42.95 -51.07 51.86
CA GLN A 145 -41.76 -50.55 52.53
C GLN A 145 -40.54 -50.46 51.59
N LEU A 146 -40.29 -51.47 50.76
CA LEU A 146 -39.20 -51.46 49.78
C LEU A 146 -39.37 -50.34 48.73
N GLN A 147 -40.59 -50.07 48.26
CA GLN A 147 -40.84 -48.98 47.31
C GLN A 147 -40.71 -47.61 47.97
N LEU A 148 -41.20 -47.44 49.20
CA LEU A 148 -41.00 -46.22 49.98
C LEU A 148 -39.51 -45.95 50.24
N PHE A 149 -38.72 -46.98 50.53
CA PHE A 149 -37.26 -46.87 50.70
C PHE A 149 -36.55 -46.41 49.42
N LYS A 150 -36.94 -46.95 48.25
CA LYS A 150 -36.42 -46.50 46.95
C LYS A 150 -36.80 -45.05 46.64
N LEU A 151 -38.05 -44.67 46.89
CA LEU A 151 -38.53 -43.30 46.71
C LEU A 151 -37.76 -42.32 47.59
N PHE A 152 -37.56 -42.65 48.88
CA PHE A 152 -36.78 -41.83 49.81
C PHE A 152 -35.34 -41.61 49.34
N HIS A 153 -34.66 -42.66 48.85
CA HIS A 153 -33.31 -42.51 48.31
C HIS A 153 -33.26 -41.67 47.02
N ASN A 154 -34.23 -41.84 46.13
CA ASN A 154 -34.36 -41.02 44.92
C ASN A 154 -34.63 -39.54 45.27
N GLU A 155 -35.52 -39.27 46.24
CA GLU A 155 -35.80 -37.91 46.73
C GLU A 155 -34.55 -37.27 47.35
N ALA A 156 -33.81 -38.03 48.18
CA ALA A 156 -32.56 -37.55 48.77
C ALA A 156 -31.45 -37.28 47.72
N GLU A 157 -31.42 -38.04 46.62
CA GLU A 157 -30.50 -37.79 45.50
C GLU A 157 -30.94 -36.58 44.66
N ILE A 158 -32.23 -36.46 44.35
CA ILE A 158 -32.82 -35.27 43.70
C ILE A 158 -32.54 -34.00 44.53
N GLU A 159 -32.66 -34.06 45.85
CA GLU A 159 -32.31 -32.94 46.73
C GLU A 159 -30.83 -32.56 46.64
N LYS A 160 -29.90 -33.53 46.60
CA LYS A 160 -28.46 -33.27 46.44
C LYS A 160 -28.18 -32.61 45.10
N LEU A 161 -28.69 -33.20 44.02
CA LEU A 161 -28.54 -32.66 42.66
C LEU A 161 -29.14 -31.26 42.52
N ASN A 162 -30.30 -30.99 43.14
CA ASN A 162 -30.90 -29.65 43.17
C ASN A 162 -30.05 -28.64 43.97
N LYS A 163 -29.40 -29.06 45.07
CA LYS A 163 -28.46 -28.21 45.84
C LYS A 163 -27.22 -27.89 45.00
N GLU A 164 -26.64 -28.88 44.31
CA GLU A 164 -25.50 -28.71 43.40
C GLU A 164 -25.84 -27.81 42.20
N LEU A 165 -26.98 -28.06 41.55
CA LEU A 165 -27.50 -27.24 40.45
C LEU A 165 -27.78 -25.80 40.91
N GLY A 166 -28.29 -25.61 42.13
CA GLY A 166 -28.44 -24.31 42.75
C GLY A 166 -27.12 -23.57 42.99
N LEU A 167 -26.05 -24.28 43.39
CA LEU A 167 -24.70 -23.72 43.50
C LEU A 167 -24.13 -23.35 42.12
N LYS A 168 -24.28 -24.22 41.12
CA LYS A 168 -23.80 -23.96 39.75
C LYS A 168 -24.54 -22.82 39.06
N ASN A 169 -25.85 -22.68 39.26
CA ASN A 169 -26.59 -21.51 38.79
C ASN A 169 -26.10 -20.21 39.44
N ARG A 170 -25.74 -20.23 40.73
CA ARG A 170 -25.15 -19.06 41.42
C ARG A 170 -23.74 -18.72 40.90
N GLU A 171 -22.95 -19.70 40.48
CA GLU A 171 -21.67 -19.46 39.79
C GLU A 171 -21.92 -18.82 38.41
N ILE A 172 -22.80 -19.42 37.60
CA ILE A 172 -23.19 -18.91 36.27
C ILE A 172 -23.73 -17.47 36.35
N ASP A 173 -24.55 -17.13 37.33
CA ASP A 173 -25.09 -15.77 37.48
C ASP A 173 -24.06 -14.76 37.98
N LYS A 174 -22.99 -15.19 38.67
CA LYS A 174 -21.81 -14.33 38.92
C LYS A 174 -21.04 -14.09 37.62
N ASP A 175 -20.91 -15.11 36.78
CA ASP A 175 -20.19 -14.99 35.50
C ASP A 175 -20.93 -14.13 34.48
N LYS A 176 -22.26 -14.26 34.35
CA LYS A 176 -23.09 -13.33 33.57
C LYS A 176 -22.87 -11.89 34.03
N LYS A 177 -23.01 -11.61 35.33
CA LYS A 177 -22.78 -10.27 35.89
C LYS A 177 -21.35 -9.75 35.71
N ARG A 178 -20.35 -10.62 35.49
CA ARG A 178 -19.00 -10.22 35.09
C ARG A 178 -18.92 -9.89 33.61
N MET A 179 -19.55 -10.70 32.75
CA MET A 179 -19.66 -10.48 31.31
C MET A 179 -20.38 -9.17 30.99
N ASP A 180 -21.58 -8.96 31.57
CA ASP A 180 -22.42 -7.78 31.35
C ASP A 180 -21.63 -6.47 31.63
N ARG A 181 -20.85 -6.43 32.72
CA ARG A 181 -19.99 -5.28 33.07
C ARG A 181 -18.92 -4.99 32.02
N VAL A 182 -18.28 -6.04 31.48
CA VAL A 182 -17.23 -5.88 30.45
C VAL A 182 -17.84 -5.50 29.10
N GLU A 183 -19.07 -5.92 28.81
CA GLU A 183 -19.84 -5.47 27.65
C GLU A 183 -20.24 -3.99 27.77
N ASP A 184 -20.68 -3.52 28.95
CA ASP A 184 -20.96 -2.11 29.21
C ASP A 184 -19.69 -1.24 29.11
N GLU A 185 -18.57 -1.67 29.71
CA GLU A 185 -17.26 -1.02 29.56
C GLU A 185 -16.86 -0.90 28.06
N LEU A 186 -17.00 -1.99 27.29
CA LEU A 186 -16.74 -2.00 25.85
C LEU A 186 -17.64 -1.02 25.08
N LYS A 187 -18.93 -0.93 25.47
CA LYS A 187 -19.92 -0.05 24.85
C LYS A 187 -19.58 1.43 25.06
N ASP A 188 -19.16 1.81 26.26
CA ASP A 188 -18.78 3.19 26.55
C ASP A 188 -17.46 3.59 25.89
N ARG A 189 -16.44 2.72 25.91
CA ARG A 189 -15.19 2.97 25.17
C ARG A 189 -15.40 3.04 23.65
N LYS A 190 -16.35 2.28 23.09
CA LYS A 190 -16.77 2.42 21.68
C LYS A 190 -17.41 3.79 21.39
N LYS A 191 -18.19 4.36 22.32
CA LYS A 191 -18.75 5.73 22.18
C LYS A 191 -17.64 6.79 22.20
N GLU A 192 -16.68 6.68 23.12
CA GLU A 192 -15.53 7.59 23.22
C GLU A 192 -14.70 7.59 21.92
N LEU A 193 -14.31 6.40 21.45
CA LEU A 193 -13.59 6.23 20.20
C LEU A 193 -14.36 6.84 19.02
N GLY A 194 -15.68 6.63 18.95
CA GLY A 194 -16.55 7.21 17.93
C GLY A 194 -16.62 8.73 17.95
N LYS A 195 -16.47 9.39 19.12
CA LYS A 195 -16.35 10.86 19.22
C LYS A 195 -14.99 11.32 18.70
N MET A 196 -13.90 10.73 19.19
CA MET A 196 -12.54 11.10 18.80
C MET A 196 -12.29 10.91 17.29
N MET A 197 -12.87 9.86 16.69
CA MET A 197 -12.81 9.65 15.24
C MET A 197 -13.53 10.75 14.44
N ARG A 198 -14.67 11.27 14.92
CA ARG A 198 -15.38 12.39 14.27
C ARG A 198 -14.58 13.68 14.38
N GLU A 199 -13.99 13.96 15.55
CA GLU A 199 -13.09 15.08 15.77
C GLU A 199 -11.87 15.01 14.85
N GLN A 200 -11.23 13.84 14.74
CA GLN A 200 -10.11 13.61 13.81
C GLN A 200 -10.52 13.85 12.34
N GLN A 201 -11.68 13.32 11.91
CA GLN A 201 -12.20 13.52 10.57
C GLN A 201 -12.54 14.98 10.26
N GLN A 202 -12.99 15.75 11.26
CA GLN A 202 -13.28 17.17 11.12
C GLN A 202 -11.99 17.97 10.89
N ILE A 203 -10.96 17.75 11.71
CA ILE A 203 -9.64 18.37 11.51
C ILE A 203 -9.05 17.96 10.14
N GLU A 204 -9.25 16.71 9.69
CA GLU A 204 -8.78 16.28 8.36
C GLU A 204 -9.50 17.00 7.20
N LYS A 205 -10.75 17.43 7.37
CA LYS A 205 -11.45 18.28 6.39
C LYS A 205 -10.87 19.70 6.37
N GLU A 206 -10.68 20.30 7.55
CA GLU A 206 -10.12 21.64 7.69
C GLU A 206 -8.70 21.73 7.11
N ILE A 207 -7.88 20.69 7.28
CA ILE A 207 -6.58 20.56 6.61
C ILE A 207 -6.73 20.58 5.08
N LYS A 208 -7.70 19.85 4.51
CA LYS A 208 -7.94 19.79 3.05
C LYS A 208 -8.44 21.12 2.51
N GLU A 209 -9.31 21.81 3.24
CA GLU A 209 -9.78 23.15 2.91
C GLU A 209 -8.60 24.13 2.87
N LYS A 210 -7.75 24.15 3.91
CA LYS A 210 -6.55 25.00 3.99
C LYS A 210 -5.47 24.65 2.95
N ASP A 211 -5.22 23.36 2.66
CA ASP A 211 -4.34 22.95 1.56
C ASP A 211 -4.93 23.41 0.19
N SER A 212 -6.27 23.47 0.04
CA SER A 212 -6.90 23.98 -1.17
C SER A 212 -6.77 25.51 -1.32
N GLU A 213 -6.97 26.28 -0.25
CA GLU A 213 -6.72 27.73 -0.21
C GLU A 213 -5.26 28.02 -0.60
N LEU A 214 -4.31 27.30 0.00
CA LEU A 214 -2.89 27.44 -0.27
C LEU A 214 -2.55 27.18 -1.75
N ASN A 215 -3.13 26.12 -2.34
CA ASN A 215 -2.94 25.78 -3.74
C ASN A 215 -3.58 26.80 -4.72
N GLN A 216 -4.61 27.55 -4.30
CA GLN A 216 -5.15 28.67 -5.09
C GLN A 216 -4.28 29.94 -4.99
N LYS A 217 -3.70 30.23 -3.82
CA LYS A 217 -2.88 31.44 -3.59
C LYS A 217 -1.46 31.33 -4.17
N ARG A 218 -0.84 30.14 -4.14
CA ARG A 218 0.52 29.91 -4.67
C ARG A 218 0.69 30.34 -6.15
N PRO A 219 -0.19 29.99 -7.11
CA PRO A 219 -0.10 30.49 -8.49
C PRO A 219 -0.25 32.00 -8.62
N GLN A 220 -1.03 32.66 -7.74
CA GLN A 220 -1.19 34.13 -7.76
C GLN A 220 0.12 34.81 -7.34
N TYR A 221 0.76 34.31 -6.28
CA TYR A 221 2.09 34.76 -5.87
C TYR A 221 3.15 34.52 -6.96
N ILE A 222 3.19 33.35 -7.60
CA ILE A 222 4.14 33.06 -8.69
C ILE A 222 3.96 34.05 -9.84
N LYS A 223 2.72 34.30 -10.29
CA LYS A 223 2.44 35.30 -11.34
C LYS A 223 2.90 36.71 -10.94
N ALA A 224 2.59 37.15 -9.71
CA ALA A 224 3.04 38.45 -9.20
C ALA A 224 4.58 38.56 -9.21
N LYS A 225 5.27 37.53 -8.73
CA LYS A 225 6.74 37.46 -8.68
C LYS A 225 7.40 37.41 -10.07
N GLU A 226 6.84 36.66 -11.01
CA GLU A 226 7.31 36.63 -12.41
C GLU A 226 7.14 37.99 -13.08
N ASN A 227 6.00 38.65 -12.88
CA ASN A 227 5.75 40.00 -13.37
C ASN A 227 6.74 41.03 -12.78
N THR A 228 6.96 40.99 -11.46
CA THR A 228 7.95 41.83 -10.77
C THR A 228 9.36 41.58 -11.33
N SER A 229 9.76 40.32 -11.48
CA SER A 229 11.07 39.92 -12.02
C SER A 229 11.28 40.38 -13.48
N HIS A 230 10.27 40.24 -14.34
CA HIS A 230 10.32 40.69 -15.72
C HIS A 230 10.45 42.22 -15.80
N LYS A 231 9.68 42.96 -14.98
CA LYS A 231 9.75 44.42 -14.90
C LYS A 231 11.09 44.90 -14.36
N ILE A 232 11.66 44.25 -13.34
CA ILE A 232 13.02 44.56 -12.83
C ILE A 232 14.07 44.40 -13.95
N LYS A 233 14.05 43.31 -14.71
CA LYS A 233 14.97 43.12 -15.85
C LYS A 233 14.81 44.19 -16.93
N LYS A 234 13.57 44.61 -17.22
CA LYS A 234 13.30 45.73 -18.13
C LYS A 234 13.86 47.05 -17.59
N LEU A 235 13.72 47.31 -16.29
CA LEU A 235 14.28 48.48 -15.62
C LEU A 235 15.83 48.48 -15.69
N GLU A 236 16.48 47.35 -15.45
CA GLU A 236 17.93 47.22 -15.56
C GLU A 236 18.44 47.52 -16.98
N ALA A 237 17.73 47.02 -18.01
CA ALA A 237 18.03 47.35 -19.40
C ALA A 237 17.84 48.85 -19.68
N ALA A 238 16.73 49.46 -19.23
CA ALA A 238 16.46 50.89 -19.38
C ALA A 238 17.51 51.77 -18.66
N ARG A 239 17.92 51.39 -17.44
CA ARG A 239 19.00 52.05 -16.69
C ARG A 239 20.35 51.94 -17.39
N LYS A 240 20.65 50.81 -18.04
CA LYS A 240 21.89 50.64 -18.82
C LYS A 240 21.87 51.52 -20.09
N SER A 241 20.74 51.60 -20.79
CA SER A 241 20.55 52.52 -21.91
C SER A 241 20.69 53.99 -21.49
N LEU A 242 20.07 54.38 -20.36
CA LEU A 242 20.23 55.70 -19.75
C LEU A 242 21.69 56.01 -19.43
N GLN A 243 22.41 55.10 -18.78
CA GLN A 243 23.82 55.29 -18.44
C GLN A 243 24.69 55.48 -19.70
N ASN A 244 24.39 54.77 -20.79
CA ASN A 244 25.09 54.94 -22.06
C ASN A 244 24.79 56.30 -22.71
N ALA A 245 23.52 56.73 -22.73
CA ALA A 245 23.13 58.05 -23.22
C ALA A 245 23.79 59.19 -22.40
N GLN A 246 23.78 59.08 -21.06
CA GLN A 246 24.46 60.03 -20.17
C GLN A 246 25.98 60.06 -20.39
N LYS A 247 26.62 58.93 -20.75
CA LYS A 247 28.05 58.90 -21.12
C LYS A 247 28.30 59.59 -22.47
N GLN A 248 27.43 59.39 -23.47
CA GLN A 248 27.54 60.06 -24.77
C GLN A 248 27.38 61.58 -24.63
N TYR A 249 26.33 62.02 -23.92
CA TYR A 249 26.10 63.42 -23.59
C TYR A 249 27.31 64.06 -22.88
N LYS A 250 27.88 63.38 -21.86
CA LYS A 250 29.07 63.89 -21.14
C LYS A 250 30.32 64.01 -22.01
N LYS A 251 30.53 63.10 -22.96
CA LYS A 251 31.64 63.19 -23.92
C LYS A 251 31.46 64.39 -24.85
N ARG A 252 30.33 64.43 -25.57
CA ARG A 252 30.01 65.52 -26.50
C ARG A 252 30.00 66.89 -25.84
N LYS A 253 29.60 66.97 -24.57
CA LYS A 253 29.70 68.21 -23.81
C LYS A 253 31.15 68.63 -23.59
N ALA A 254 32.04 67.72 -23.22
CA ALA A 254 33.47 68.01 -23.08
C ALA A 254 34.11 68.37 -24.43
N ASP A 255 33.76 67.65 -25.50
CA ASP A 255 34.22 67.92 -26.86
C ASP A 255 33.77 69.33 -27.33
N MET A 256 32.54 69.74 -27.00
CA MET A 256 32.02 71.10 -27.23
C MET A 256 32.72 72.16 -26.36
N ASP A 257 32.92 71.88 -25.05
CA ASP A 257 33.64 72.78 -24.12
C ASP A 257 35.13 72.96 -24.51
N GLU A 258 35.71 72.02 -25.28
CA GLU A 258 37.05 72.09 -25.85
C GLU A 258 37.06 72.91 -27.15
N LEU A 259 36.14 72.65 -28.08
CA LEU A 259 35.97 73.44 -29.31
C LEU A 259 35.66 74.92 -29.05
N GLU A 260 34.87 75.26 -28.00
CA GLU A 260 34.63 76.66 -27.62
C GLU A 260 35.94 77.36 -27.16
N LYS A 261 36.87 76.63 -26.52
CA LYS A 261 38.19 77.16 -26.14
C LYS A 261 39.13 77.28 -27.33
N GLU A 262 39.12 76.31 -28.24
CA GLU A 262 39.91 76.38 -29.48
C GLU A 262 39.49 77.60 -30.30
N MET A 263 38.18 77.80 -30.48
CA MET A 263 37.64 78.97 -31.19
C MET A 263 38.09 80.29 -30.55
N LEU A 264 37.98 80.43 -29.22
CA LEU A 264 38.50 81.58 -28.47
C LEU A 264 40.02 81.79 -28.67
N SER A 265 40.81 80.71 -28.76
CA SER A 265 42.26 80.80 -28.98
C SER A 265 42.64 81.26 -30.40
N VAL A 266 41.89 80.80 -31.42
CA VAL A 266 42.04 81.24 -32.81
C VAL A 266 41.60 82.69 -32.97
N GLU A 267 40.52 83.09 -32.30
CA GLU A 267 40.00 84.46 -32.29
C GLU A 267 41.02 85.46 -31.69
N LYS A 268 41.66 85.08 -30.57
CA LYS A 268 42.75 85.85 -29.97
C LYS A 268 43.99 85.90 -30.88
N SER A 269 44.36 84.77 -31.48
CA SER A 269 45.51 84.68 -32.41
C SER A 269 45.31 85.53 -33.67
N ARG A 270 44.06 85.66 -34.14
CA ARG A 270 43.68 86.56 -35.23
C ARG A 270 43.87 88.03 -34.82
N GLN A 271 43.39 88.42 -33.64
CA GLN A 271 43.55 89.80 -33.14
C GLN A 271 45.04 90.16 -32.99
N GLU A 272 45.83 89.30 -32.34
CA GLU A 272 47.28 89.47 -32.20
C GLU A 272 48.01 89.49 -33.55
N PHE A 273 47.44 88.93 -34.62
CA PHE A 273 47.97 89.02 -35.99
C PHE A 273 47.54 90.32 -36.68
N GLU A 274 46.28 90.73 -36.57
CA GLU A 274 45.79 91.99 -37.14
C GLU A 274 46.51 93.21 -36.52
N GLU A 275 46.72 93.23 -35.20
CA GLU A 275 47.52 94.26 -34.51
C GLU A 275 48.97 94.32 -35.00
N ARG A 276 49.67 93.17 -35.08
CA ARG A 276 51.04 93.11 -35.64
C ARG A 276 51.12 93.58 -37.09
N MET A 277 50.12 93.25 -37.92
CA MET A 277 50.10 93.70 -39.31
C MET A 277 49.87 95.21 -39.44
N GLU A 278 49.12 95.84 -38.51
CA GLU A 278 48.97 97.29 -38.45
C GLU A 278 50.25 97.99 -37.97
N GLU A 279 50.97 97.41 -36.99
CA GLU A 279 52.28 97.89 -36.54
C GLU A 279 53.36 97.76 -37.63
N GLU A 280 53.40 96.65 -38.36
CA GLU A 280 54.30 96.46 -39.51
C GLU A 280 53.97 97.44 -40.65
N SER A 281 52.68 97.68 -40.92
CA SER A 281 52.23 98.65 -41.92
C SER A 281 52.55 100.11 -41.55
N GLN A 282 52.74 100.42 -40.26
CA GLN A 282 53.16 101.76 -39.82
C GLN A 282 54.69 101.91 -39.74
N SER A 283 55.43 100.82 -39.53
CA SER A 283 56.89 100.85 -39.36
C SER A 283 57.70 100.68 -40.65
N GLN A 284 57.17 100.04 -41.70
CA GLN A 284 57.85 99.93 -43.00
C GLN A 284 57.51 101.08 -43.98
N GLY A 285 57.90 102.30 -43.59
CA GLY A 285 57.80 103.51 -44.43
C GLY A 285 58.83 103.59 -45.58
N ARG A 286 59.01 102.53 -46.38
CA ARG A 286 59.68 102.52 -47.70
C ARG A 286 59.75 101.08 -48.26
N ASP A 287 58.98 100.81 -49.31
CA ASP A 287 59.28 99.70 -50.23
C ASP A 287 58.84 100.09 -51.65
N LEU A 288 59.59 99.71 -52.68
CA LEU A 288 59.59 100.40 -53.97
C LEU A 288 58.22 100.33 -54.68
N THR A 289 57.52 101.46 -54.81
CA THR A 289 56.45 101.64 -55.78
C THR A 289 57.06 101.93 -57.15
N LEU A 290 56.78 101.08 -58.13
CA LEU A 290 57.05 101.38 -59.55
C LEU A 290 56.35 102.69 -59.94
N GLU A 291 56.95 103.44 -60.86
CA GLU A 291 56.24 104.56 -61.49
C GLU A 291 55.03 104.05 -62.29
N GLU A 292 53.96 104.84 -62.33
CA GLU A 292 52.69 104.47 -62.98
C GLU A 292 52.86 104.12 -64.47
N ASN A 293 53.92 104.64 -65.12
CA ASN A 293 54.29 104.31 -66.50
C ASN A 293 54.90 102.91 -66.64
N GLN A 294 55.65 102.42 -65.66
CA GLN A 294 56.24 101.08 -65.67
C GLN A 294 55.17 100.00 -65.49
N VAL A 295 54.16 100.21 -64.65
CA VAL A 295 53.04 99.25 -64.52
C VAL A 295 52.19 99.21 -65.79
N LYS A 296 52.04 100.33 -66.50
CA LYS A 296 51.38 100.38 -67.83
C LYS A 296 52.18 99.62 -68.90
N LYS A 297 53.52 99.72 -68.89
CA LYS A 297 54.41 98.95 -69.79
C LYS A 297 54.32 97.44 -69.50
N TYR A 298 54.37 97.08 -68.22
CA TYR A 298 54.16 95.71 -67.72
C TYR A 298 52.82 95.11 -68.17
N HIS A 299 51.69 95.81 -67.99
CA HIS A 299 50.38 95.31 -68.40
C HIS A 299 50.28 95.10 -69.93
N ARG A 300 50.88 95.97 -70.75
CA ARG A 300 50.93 95.81 -72.21
C ARG A 300 51.71 94.55 -72.61
N LEU A 301 52.89 94.33 -72.02
CA LEU A 301 53.70 93.14 -72.29
C LEU A 301 53.01 91.87 -71.78
N LYS A 302 52.29 91.93 -70.66
CA LYS A 302 51.48 90.82 -70.14
C LYS A 302 50.29 90.48 -71.03
N GLU A 303 49.63 91.47 -71.63
CA GLU A 303 48.64 91.24 -72.68
C GLU A 303 49.27 90.62 -73.94
N GLU A 304 50.48 91.02 -74.33
CA GLU A 304 51.15 90.49 -75.51
C GLU A 304 51.63 89.05 -75.31
N ALA A 305 52.23 88.74 -74.17
CA ALA A 305 52.56 87.39 -73.73
C ALA A 305 51.29 86.53 -73.68
N SER A 306 50.20 87.03 -73.10
CA SER A 306 48.91 86.34 -73.06
C SER A 306 48.31 86.09 -74.44
N LYS A 307 48.55 86.96 -75.44
CA LYS A 307 48.09 86.76 -76.82
C LYS A 307 48.93 85.71 -77.55
N ARG A 308 50.25 85.71 -77.38
CA ARG A 308 51.16 84.70 -77.99
C ARG A 308 51.01 83.32 -77.34
N ALA A 309 50.84 83.27 -76.02
CA ALA A 309 50.60 82.04 -75.27
C ALA A 309 49.17 81.48 -75.40
N ALA A 310 48.22 82.22 -75.99
CA ALA A 310 46.80 81.84 -76.01
C ALA A 310 46.51 80.46 -76.63
N THR A 311 47.21 80.09 -77.70
CA THR A 311 47.04 78.78 -78.37
C THR A 311 47.59 77.64 -77.50
N LEU A 312 48.79 77.78 -76.96
CA LEU A 312 49.40 76.82 -76.02
C LEU A 312 48.58 76.70 -74.73
N ALA A 313 48.00 77.80 -74.26
CA ALA A 313 47.10 77.82 -73.11
C ALA A 313 45.79 77.07 -73.37
N GLN A 314 45.20 77.19 -74.57
CA GLN A 314 44.01 76.41 -74.95
C GLN A 314 44.30 74.92 -75.09
N GLU A 315 45.45 74.55 -75.67
CA GLU A 315 45.88 73.14 -75.73
C GLU A 315 46.13 72.57 -74.34
N LEU A 316 46.83 73.32 -73.47
CA LEU A 316 47.07 72.95 -72.09
C LEU A 316 45.77 72.88 -71.27
N GLU A 317 44.78 73.73 -71.53
CA GLU A 317 43.47 73.65 -70.88
C GLU A 317 42.71 72.40 -71.33
N LYS A 318 42.76 72.05 -72.62
CA LYS A 318 42.20 70.79 -73.13
C LYS A 318 42.85 69.58 -72.46
N PHE A 319 44.19 69.51 -72.41
CA PHE A 319 44.90 68.43 -71.74
C PHE A 319 44.64 68.38 -70.22
N ASN A 320 44.48 69.51 -69.53
CA ASN A 320 44.04 69.53 -68.13
C ASN A 320 42.62 68.95 -67.96
N ARG A 321 41.68 69.30 -68.85
CA ARG A 321 40.31 68.75 -68.82
C ARG A 321 40.32 67.24 -69.07
N ASP A 322 41.10 66.77 -70.04
CA ASP A 322 41.24 65.35 -70.35
C ASP A 322 41.97 64.59 -69.23
N GLN A 323 43.02 65.15 -68.62
CA GLN A 323 43.68 64.55 -67.45
C GLN A 323 42.71 64.46 -66.26
N LYS A 324 41.93 65.50 -66.00
CA LYS A 324 40.91 65.50 -64.94
C LYS A 324 39.84 64.44 -65.18
N ALA A 325 39.35 64.27 -66.41
CA ALA A 325 38.40 63.21 -66.75
C ALA A 325 38.99 61.79 -66.55
N ASP A 326 40.27 61.58 -66.85
CA ASP A 326 40.95 60.31 -66.58
C ASP A 326 41.22 60.09 -65.08
N GLN A 327 41.50 61.15 -64.32
CA GLN A 327 41.61 61.11 -62.85
C GLN A 327 40.25 60.78 -62.20
N ASP A 328 39.16 61.43 -62.62
CA ASP A 328 37.80 61.11 -62.16
C ASP A 328 37.43 59.66 -62.50
N ARG A 329 37.90 59.13 -63.64
CA ARG A 329 37.73 57.71 -64.02
C ARG A 329 38.56 56.77 -63.14
N LEU A 330 39.79 57.17 -62.77
CA LEU A 330 40.63 56.41 -61.83
C LEU A 330 39.97 56.36 -60.44
N ASP A 331 39.59 57.52 -59.90
CA ASP A 331 38.88 57.67 -58.63
C ASP A 331 37.60 56.82 -58.59
N LEU A 332 36.85 56.74 -59.70
CA LEU A 332 35.65 55.92 -59.79
C LEU A 332 35.94 54.41 -59.71
N GLU A 333 36.98 53.91 -60.39
CA GLU A 333 37.36 52.49 -60.30
C GLU A 333 38.01 52.16 -58.94
N GLU A 334 38.79 53.07 -58.34
CA GLU A 334 39.31 52.91 -56.98
C GLU A 334 38.18 52.91 -55.93
N ARG A 335 37.15 53.75 -56.08
CA ARG A 335 35.94 53.72 -55.23
C ARG A 335 35.19 52.38 -55.36
N LYS A 336 34.97 51.88 -56.59
CA LYS A 336 34.33 50.56 -56.81
C LYS A 336 35.14 49.42 -56.19
N LYS A 337 36.47 49.46 -56.30
CA LYS A 337 37.37 48.51 -55.65
C LYS A 337 37.19 48.54 -54.13
N VAL A 338 37.25 49.71 -53.50
CA VAL A 338 37.07 49.87 -52.04
C VAL A 338 35.67 49.43 -51.58
N GLU A 339 34.62 49.72 -52.36
CA GLU A 339 33.25 49.26 -52.08
C GLU A 339 33.15 47.72 -52.14
N THR A 340 33.84 47.09 -53.10
CA THR A 340 33.89 45.63 -53.26
C THR A 340 34.68 44.97 -52.13
N GLU A 341 35.82 45.55 -51.72
CA GLU A 341 36.56 45.14 -50.53
C GLU A 341 35.74 45.29 -49.24
N ALA A 342 34.94 46.36 -49.13
CA ALA A 342 34.03 46.56 -47.99
C ALA A 342 32.93 45.49 -47.95
N LYS A 343 32.35 45.13 -49.11
CA LYS A 343 31.38 44.02 -49.24
C LYS A 343 32.00 42.67 -48.85
N ILE A 344 33.24 42.39 -49.27
CA ILE A 344 33.97 41.18 -48.86
C ILE A 344 34.22 41.17 -47.34
N LYS A 345 34.66 42.30 -46.76
CA LYS A 345 34.85 42.43 -45.30
C LYS A 345 33.54 42.27 -44.53
N GLN A 346 32.42 42.73 -45.07
CA GLN A 346 31.10 42.48 -44.49
C GLN A 346 30.74 40.98 -44.53
N LYS A 347 30.88 40.34 -45.70
CA LYS A 347 30.58 38.90 -45.86
C LYS A 347 31.47 38.01 -45.00
N LEU A 348 32.75 38.39 -44.78
CA LEU A 348 33.64 37.72 -43.84
C LEU A 348 33.12 37.79 -42.39
N ARG A 349 32.63 38.95 -41.94
CA ARG A 349 32.01 39.08 -40.59
C ARG A 349 30.73 38.23 -40.48
N GLU A 350 29.88 38.24 -41.51
CA GLU A 350 28.68 37.38 -41.56
C GLU A 350 29.05 35.88 -41.50
N ILE A 351 30.14 35.45 -42.12
CA ILE A 351 30.65 34.07 -42.03
C ILE A 351 31.14 33.76 -40.61
N GLU A 352 31.94 34.64 -40.01
CA GLU A 352 32.52 34.46 -38.68
C GLU A 352 31.45 34.43 -37.56
N GLU A 353 30.40 35.25 -37.67
CA GLU A 353 29.25 35.23 -36.76
C GLU A 353 28.45 33.92 -36.89
N ASN A 354 28.24 33.42 -38.11
CA ASN A 354 27.57 32.14 -38.34
C ASN A 354 28.40 30.95 -37.83
N GLN A 355 29.73 30.99 -37.98
CA GLN A 355 30.64 29.99 -37.39
C GLN A 355 30.57 29.97 -35.86
N LYS A 356 30.67 31.15 -35.21
CA LYS A 356 30.53 31.28 -33.75
C LYS A 356 29.14 30.86 -33.23
N ARG A 357 28.10 30.97 -34.07
CA ARG A 357 26.75 30.45 -33.77
C ARG A 357 26.68 28.92 -33.86
N ILE A 358 27.33 28.34 -34.87
CA ILE A 358 27.46 26.88 -35.04
C ILE A 358 28.18 26.25 -33.84
N GLU A 359 29.35 26.77 -33.45
CA GLU A 359 30.15 26.25 -32.32
C GLU A 359 29.33 26.21 -31.01
N LYS A 360 28.63 27.29 -30.68
CA LYS A 360 27.78 27.38 -29.47
C LYS A 360 26.62 26.39 -29.48
N LEU A 361 26.04 26.11 -30.66
CA LEU A 361 24.98 25.11 -30.81
C LEU A 361 25.54 23.68 -30.69
N GLU A 362 26.72 23.41 -31.24
CA GLU A 362 27.40 22.11 -31.13
C GLU A 362 27.84 21.81 -29.67
N GLU A 363 28.38 22.80 -28.95
CA GLU A 363 28.75 22.69 -27.52
C GLU A 363 27.52 22.40 -26.61
N TYR A 364 26.39 23.08 -26.87
CA TYR A 364 25.13 22.85 -26.16
C TYR A 364 24.57 21.44 -26.39
N ILE A 365 24.73 20.89 -27.61
CA ILE A 365 24.33 19.52 -27.94
C ILE A 365 25.28 18.50 -27.29
N ALA A 366 26.59 18.76 -27.23
CA ALA A 366 27.58 17.87 -26.61
C ALA A 366 27.38 17.71 -25.10
N THR A 367 27.14 18.82 -24.40
CA THR A 367 26.88 18.87 -22.94
C THR A 367 25.63 18.06 -22.55
N SER A 368 24.68 17.89 -23.48
CA SER A 368 23.40 17.22 -23.24
C SER A 368 23.44 15.68 -23.33
N LYS A 369 24.60 15.05 -23.60
CA LYS A 369 24.70 13.61 -23.94
C LYS A 369 25.33 12.68 -22.89
N TRP A 370 25.77 13.18 -21.73
CA TRP A 370 26.46 12.38 -20.72
C TRP A 370 25.57 11.98 -19.54
N VAL A 371 25.25 10.68 -19.42
CA VAL A 371 24.71 10.05 -18.19
C VAL A 371 25.44 8.71 -17.95
N PRO A 372 26.11 8.48 -16.79
CA PRO A 372 26.94 7.30 -16.59
C PRO A 372 26.19 5.98 -16.35
N CYS A 373 26.71 4.90 -16.94
CA CYS A 373 26.33 3.51 -16.62
C CYS A 373 26.90 3.10 -15.24
N ALA A 374 26.07 3.02 -14.20
CA ALA A 374 26.51 2.63 -12.85
C ALA A 374 25.51 1.73 -12.10
N ARG A 375 25.57 0.40 -12.34
CA ARG A 375 25.07 -0.66 -11.44
C ARG A 375 25.74 -2.01 -11.80
N ARG A 376 26.97 -2.24 -11.30
CA ARG A 376 27.64 -3.56 -11.43
C ARG A 376 27.26 -4.45 -10.24
N GLY A 377 26.35 -5.39 -10.45
CA GLY A 377 26.17 -6.53 -9.53
C GLY A 377 27.27 -7.56 -9.76
N TRP A 378 28.05 -7.89 -8.74
CA TRP A 378 29.16 -8.85 -8.86
C TRP A 378 28.64 -10.28 -8.77
N GLY A 379 29.08 -11.16 -9.68
CA GLY A 379 28.64 -12.56 -9.77
C GLY A 379 29.16 -13.42 -8.62
N ARG A 380 28.39 -13.52 -7.53
CA ARG A 380 28.65 -14.43 -6.41
C ARG A 380 27.49 -15.43 -6.31
N TYR A 381 27.80 -16.73 -6.28
CA TYR A 381 26.77 -17.76 -6.19
C TYR A 381 26.26 -17.97 -4.76
N GLY A 382 27.11 -17.80 -3.74
CA GLY A 382 26.73 -17.91 -2.33
C GLY A 382 27.33 -19.12 -1.62
N ARG A 383 26.88 -19.43 -0.39
CA ARG A 383 27.39 -20.59 0.35
C ARG A 383 26.73 -21.88 -0.14
N LEU A 384 27.42 -23.01 0.00
CA LEU A 384 26.91 -24.31 -0.44
C LEU A 384 25.54 -24.66 0.17
N ILE A 385 25.31 -24.29 1.44
CA ILE A 385 24.01 -24.41 2.11
C ILE A 385 22.88 -23.67 1.41
N ASP A 386 23.13 -22.58 0.69
CA ASP A 386 22.09 -21.76 0.04
C ASP A 386 21.71 -22.34 -1.33
N LEU A 387 22.70 -22.94 -2.00
CA LEU A 387 22.63 -23.44 -3.36
C LEU A 387 22.16 -24.91 -3.49
N CYS A 388 22.23 -25.70 -2.41
CA CYS A 388 21.76 -27.09 -2.41
C CYS A 388 20.71 -27.38 -1.33
N GLN A 389 20.01 -28.52 -1.44
CA GLN A 389 19.04 -28.97 -0.45
C GLN A 389 18.82 -30.50 -0.55
N PRO A 390 18.80 -31.26 0.56
CA PRO A 390 18.45 -32.68 0.54
C PRO A 390 17.05 -32.93 -0.02
N THR A 391 16.90 -33.96 -0.87
CA THR A 391 15.63 -34.37 -1.51
C THR A 391 14.54 -34.77 -0.51
N GLN A 392 14.92 -35.46 0.57
CA GLN A 392 14.01 -35.95 1.60
C GLN A 392 14.57 -35.63 2.99
N LYS A 393 13.68 -35.31 3.93
CA LYS A 393 14.06 -34.89 5.29
C LYS A 393 14.96 -35.90 6.02
N LYS A 394 14.70 -37.20 5.83
CA LYS A 394 15.49 -38.28 6.45
C LYS A 394 17.00 -38.21 6.15
N TYR A 395 17.38 -37.69 4.97
CA TYR A 395 18.78 -37.59 4.57
C TYR A 395 19.49 -36.32 5.06
N GLN A 396 18.81 -35.36 5.73
CA GLN A 396 19.42 -34.12 6.20
C GLN A 396 20.65 -34.37 7.10
N ILE A 397 20.55 -35.32 8.04
CA ILE A 397 21.62 -35.64 9.01
C ILE A 397 22.85 -36.22 8.29
N ALA A 398 22.64 -37.22 7.42
CA ALA A 398 23.68 -37.83 6.60
C ALA A 398 24.38 -36.82 5.66
N VAL A 399 23.62 -35.98 4.96
CA VAL A 399 24.18 -34.93 4.09
C VAL A 399 24.98 -33.90 4.90
N THR A 400 24.46 -33.47 6.06
CA THR A 400 25.15 -32.55 6.97
C THR A 400 26.50 -33.11 7.44
N LYS A 401 26.57 -34.42 7.74
CA LYS A 401 27.83 -35.09 8.10
C LYS A 401 28.83 -35.17 6.93
N VAL A 402 28.34 -35.42 5.71
CA VAL A 402 29.21 -35.58 4.53
C VAL A 402 29.76 -34.26 4.03
N LEU A 403 28.94 -33.20 4.00
CA LEU A 403 29.36 -31.85 3.64
C LEU A 403 30.23 -31.22 4.73
N GLY A 404 29.87 -31.37 6.00
CA GLY A 404 30.69 -30.94 7.14
C GLY A 404 31.07 -29.46 7.07
N LYS A 405 32.38 -29.16 7.01
CA LYS A 405 32.90 -27.79 6.88
C LYS A 405 32.53 -27.14 5.53
N ASN A 406 32.32 -27.93 4.48
CA ASN A 406 32.00 -27.42 3.14
C ASN A 406 30.57 -26.87 3.04
N MET A 407 29.73 -27.05 4.07
CA MET A 407 28.40 -26.43 4.15
C MET A 407 28.49 -24.91 4.06
N ASP A 408 29.39 -24.30 4.82
CA ASP A 408 29.56 -22.86 4.90
C ASP A 408 30.58 -22.32 3.87
N ALA A 409 31.08 -23.17 2.97
CA ALA A 409 32.02 -22.74 1.92
C ALA A 409 31.30 -21.93 0.82
N ILE A 410 31.90 -20.80 0.43
CA ILE A 410 31.39 -19.90 -0.61
C ILE A 410 31.82 -20.40 -1.99
N ILE A 411 30.86 -20.58 -2.90
CA ILE A 411 31.14 -20.88 -4.31
C ILE A 411 31.31 -19.57 -5.09
N VAL A 412 32.42 -19.47 -5.81
CA VAL A 412 32.75 -18.33 -6.68
C VAL A 412 32.98 -18.81 -8.12
N ASP A 413 32.77 -17.90 -9.08
CA ASP A 413 32.94 -18.18 -10.50
C ASP A 413 34.40 -18.42 -10.90
N SER A 414 35.33 -17.67 -10.29
CA SER A 414 36.76 -17.71 -10.63
C SER A 414 37.69 -17.66 -9.43
N GLU A 415 38.92 -18.14 -9.62
CA GLU A 415 40.01 -18.06 -8.64
C GLU A 415 40.38 -16.60 -8.32
N LYS A 416 40.24 -15.70 -9.30
CA LYS A 416 40.41 -14.25 -9.12
C LYS A 416 39.37 -13.64 -8.17
N THR A 417 38.07 -13.89 -8.39
CA THR A 417 37.03 -13.35 -7.50
C THR A 417 37.12 -13.96 -6.10
N GLY A 418 37.60 -15.21 -5.98
CA GLY A 418 38.01 -15.81 -4.71
C GLY A 418 39.10 -15.01 -3.98
N ARG A 419 40.21 -14.69 -4.67
CA ARG A 419 41.28 -13.85 -4.10
C ARG A 419 40.79 -12.45 -3.70
N ASP A 420 40.00 -11.80 -4.55
CA ASP A 420 39.44 -10.48 -4.28
C ASP A 420 38.50 -10.51 -3.04
N CYS A 421 37.69 -11.56 -2.88
CA CYS A 421 36.83 -11.74 -1.70
C CYS A 421 37.64 -12.03 -0.41
N ILE A 422 38.71 -12.82 -0.49
CA ILE A 422 39.61 -13.09 0.65
C ILE A 422 40.31 -11.80 1.10
N GLN A 423 40.76 -10.99 0.15
CA GLN A 423 41.38 -9.69 0.43
C GLN A 423 40.39 -8.75 1.12
N TYR A 424 39.16 -8.66 0.61
CA TYR A 424 38.08 -7.88 1.22
C TYR A 424 37.75 -8.33 2.66
N ILE A 425 37.68 -9.64 2.93
CA ILE A 425 37.43 -10.15 4.29
C ILE A 425 38.57 -9.78 5.25
N LYS A 426 39.83 -9.83 4.79
CA LYS A 426 40.99 -9.39 5.59
C LYS A 426 40.93 -7.90 5.91
N GLU A 427 40.57 -7.06 4.94
CA GLU A 427 40.40 -5.61 5.12
C GLU A 427 39.30 -5.28 6.14
N GLN A 428 38.17 -5.99 6.08
CA GLN A 428 37.06 -5.85 7.02
C GLN A 428 37.28 -6.56 8.37
N ARG A 429 38.43 -7.22 8.58
CA ARG A 429 38.74 -8.06 9.75
C ARG A 429 37.67 -9.13 10.06
N GLY A 430 37.06 -9.69 9.01
CA GLY A 430 36.07 -10.76 9.14
C GLY A 430 36.69 -12.13 9.47
N GLU A 431 35.85 -13.09 9.83
CA GLU A 431 36.28 -14.48 10.06
C GLU A 431 36.77 -15.15 8.76
N PRO A 432 37.77 -16.05 8.83
CA PRO A 432 38.31 -16.72 7.65
C PRO A 432 37.32 -17.74 7.06
N GLU A 433 36.65 -17.38 5.96
CA GLU A 433 35.78 -18.27 5.19
C GLU A 433 36.54 -19.07 4.11
N THR A 434 35.99 -20.24 3.74
CA THR A 434 36.55 -21.12 2.70
C THR A 434 35.87 -20.84 1.35
N PHE A 435 36.66 -20.63 0.30
CA PHE A 435 36.18 -20.37 -1.06
C PHE A 435 36.41 -21.56 -1.99
N LEU A 436 35.44 -21.86 -2.85
CA LEU A 436 35.47 -22.94 -3.85
C LEU A 436 35.31 -22.33 -5.26
N PRO A 437 36.42 -22.02 -5.97
CA PRO A 437 36.38 -21.41 -7.30
C PRO A 437 36.10 -22.45 -8.42
N LEU A 438 35.03 -22.26 -9.18
CA LEU A 438 34.53 -23.27 -10.15
C LEU A 438 35.42 -23.49 -11.38
N ASP A 439 36.29 -22.54 -11.72
CA ASP A 439 37.31 -22.65 -12.75
C ASP A 439 38.44 -23.60 -12.33
N TYR A 440 39.00 -23.38 -11.14
CA TYR A 440 40.23 -24.01 -10.62
C TYR A 440 39.97 -25.29 -9.80
N LEU A 441 38.74 -25.56 -9.38
CA LEU A 441 38.41 -26.72 -8.53
C LEU A 441 38.55 -28.06 -9.28
N GLU A 442 39.65 -28.77 -9.04
CA GLU A 442 39.89 -30.12 -9.54
C GLU A 442 39.01 -31.15 -8.81
N VAL A 443 38.26 -31.94 -9.59
CA VAL A 443 37.35 -32.96 -9.06
C VAL A 443 37.44 -34.26 -9.84
N LYS A 444 37.42 -35.38 -9.12
CA LYS A 444 37.31 -36.70 -9.74
C LYS A 444 35.85 -36.94 -10.17
N PRO A 445 35.59 -37.41 -11.41
CA PRO A 445 34.25 -37.79 -11.83
C PRO A 445 33.61 -38.79 -10.88
N THR A 446 32.29 -38.69 -10.73
CA THR A 446 31.51 -39.61 -9.91
C THR A 446 31.51 -41.00 -10.55
N ASP A 447 31.79 -42.04 -9.75
CA ASP A 447 31.83 -43.42 -10.26
C ASP A 447 30.42 -44.01 -10.34
N GLU A 448 29.96 -44.21 -11.58
CA GLU A 448 28.62 -44.67 -11.93
C GLU A 448 28.34 -46.09 -11.39
N LYS A 449 29.36 -46.95 -11.30
CA LYS A 449 29.24 -48.34 -10.80
C LYS A 449 28.74 -48.40 -9.35
N LEU A 450 28.97 -47.34 -8.58
CA LEU A 450 28.53 -47.25 -7.19
C LEU A 450 27.01 -47.02 -7.04
N ARG A 451 26.28 -46.76 -8.13
CA ARG A 451 24.80 -46.71 -8.14
C ARG A 451 24.15 -48.09 -8.13
N GLU A 452 24.86 -49.14 -8.52
CA GLU A 452 24.34 -50.53 -8.59
C GLU A 452 24.40 -51.25 -7.23
N LEU A 453 25.09 -50.68 -6.23
CA LEU A 453 25.25 -51.25 -4.89
C LEU A 453 23.92 -51.31 -4.12
N ARG A 454 23.34 -52.51 -4.00
CA ARG A 454 22.13 -52.75 -3.19
C ARG A 454 22.37 -52.36 -1.73
N GLY A 455 21.48 -51.53 -1.18
CA GLY A 455 21.53 -51.06 0.21
C GLY A 455 22.25 -49.71 0.42
N ALA A 456 22.79 -49.10 -0.64
CA ALA A 456 23.39 -47.76 -0.58
C ALA A 456 22.94 -46.87 -1.74
N LYS A 457 23.07 -45.55 -1.58
CA LYS A 457 22.91 -44.55 -2.65
C LYS A 457 24.03 -43.54 -2.61
N LEU A 458 24.41 -42.95 -3.74
CA LEU A 458 25.37 -41.84 -3.75
C LEU A 458 24.76 -40.59 -3.13
N VAL A 459 25.53 -39.91 -2.27
CA VAL A 459 25.07 -38.72 -1.54
C VAL A 459 24.77 -37.54 -2.47
N ILE A 460 25.48 -37.44 -3.61
CA ILE A 460 25.22 -36.40 -4.61
C ILE A 460 23.83 -36.53 -5.26
N ASP A 461 23.34 -37.75 -5.47
CA ASP A 461 22.01 -38.00 -6.08
C ASP A 461 20.86 -37.71 -5.10
N VAL A 462 21.17 -37.65 -3.81
CA VAL A 462 20.23 -37.35 -2.73
C VAL A 462 20.08 -35.83 -2.52
N ILE A 463 20.93 -35.01 -3.15
CA ILE A 463 20.95 -33.55 -3.03
C ILE A 463 20.41 -32.90 -4.31
N ARG A 464 19.39 -32.05 -4.19
CA ARG A 464 18.99 -31.12 -5.25
C ARG A 464 19.85 -29.88 -5.17
N TYR A 465 20.20 -29.30 -6.32
CA TYR A 465 21.06 -28.12 -6.37
C TYR A 465 20.75 -27.26 -7.58
N GLU A 466 20.95 -25.95 -7.43
CA GLU A 466 20.59 -24.94 -8.43
C GLU A 466 21.54 -23.74 -8.23
N PRO A 467 22.21 -23.22 -9.28
CA PRO A 467 22.13 -23.60 -10.70
C PRO A 467 23.05 -24.79 -11.08
N PRO A 468 22.99 -25.36 -12.30
CA PRO A 468 23.66 -26.63 -12.64
C PRO A 468 25.20 -26.57 -12.68
N HIS A 469 25.83 -25.41 -12.90
CA HIS A 469 27.28 -25.28 -13.00
C HIS A 469 28.03 -25.53 -11.68
N ILE A 470 27.35 -25.47 -10.53
CA ILE A 470 27.95 -25.78 -9.21
C ILE A 470 28.19 -27.28 -8.99
N LYS A 471 27.84 -28.14 -9.95
CA LYS A 471 28.05 -29.60 -9.88
C LYS A 471 29.48 -29.98 -9.47
N LYS A 472 30.50 -29.23 -9.95
CA LYS A 472 31.90 -29.42 -9.52
C LYS A 472 32.06 -29.28 -8.00
N ALA A 473 31.53 -28.21 -7.40
CA ALA A 473 31.63 -27.99 -5.95
C ALA A 473 30.97 -29.11 -5.13
N LEU A 474 29.86 -29.69 -5.61
CA LEU A 474 29.24 -30.86 -4.99
C LEU A 474 30.01 -32.15 -5.22
N GLN A 475 30.64 -32.33 -6.38
CA GLN A 475 31.55 -33.46 -6.63
C GLN A 475 32.79 -33.40 -5.74
N PHE A 476 33.31 -32.21 -5.44
CA PHE A 476 34.37 -32.01 -4.45
C PHE A 476 33.90 -32.35 -3.03
N ALA A 477 32.76 -31.78 -2.59
CA ALA A 477 32.31 -31.92 -1.20
C ALA A 477 31.76 -33.33 -0.87
N CYS A 478 30.99 -33.92 -1.78
CA CYS A 478 30.43 -35.26 -1.60
C CYS A 478 31.41 -36.35 -2.04
N GLY A 479 32.04 -36.19 -3.21
CA GLY A 479 32.80 -37.23 -3.89
C GLY A 479 31.96 -38.51 -4.10
N ASN A 480 32.64 -39.65 -4.10
CA ASN A 480 32.01 -40.97 -4.12
C ASN A 480 31.60 -41.42 -2.70
N ALA A 481 30.85 -40.57 -1.99
CA ALA A 481 30.27 -40.90 -0.69
C ALA A 481 28.92 -41.60 -0.87
N LEU A 482 28.72 -42.66 -0.09
CA LEU A 482 27.51 -43.47 -0.06
C LEU A 482 26.70 -43.20 1.22
N VAL A 483 25.37 -43.18 1.13
CA VAL A 483 24.45 -43.18 2.27
C VAL A 483 23.73 -44.52 2.35
N CYS A 484 23.66 -45.08 3.55
CA CYS A 484 22.94 -46.30 3.90
C CYS A 484 21.92 -46.01 4.99
N ASP A 485 20.86 -46.82 5.08
CA ASP A 485 19.82 -46.61 6.07
C ASP A 485 20.29 -47.01 7.50
N ASN A 486 20.97 -48.14 7.65
CA ASN A 486 21.47 -48.66 8.95
C ASN A 486 22.99 -48.47 9.14
N VAL A 487 23.44 -48.38 10.40
CA VAL A 487 24.88 -48.31 10.76
C VAL A 487 25.64 -49.59 10.41
N GLU A 488 25.00 -50.75 10.58
CA GLU A 488 25.61 -52.06 10.25
C GLU A 488 25.82 -52.23 8.75
N ASP A 489 24.83 -51.86 7.93
CA ASP A 489 24.94 -51.87 6.47
C ASP A 489 25.97 -50.84 5.99
N ALA A 490 26.04 -49.66 6.61
CA ALA A 490 27.08 -48.68 6.35
C ALA A 490 28.49 -49.24 6.62
N ARG A 491 28.67 -49.98 7.73
CA ARG A 491 29.94 -50.66 8.07
C ARG A 491 30.26 -51.78 7.07
N ARG A 492 29.27 -52.61 6.71
CA ARG A 492 29.42 -53.71 5.74
C ARG A 492 29.85 -53.19 4.38
N ILE A 493 29.24 -52.10 3.89
CA ILE A 493 29.54 -51.51 2.58
C ILE A 493 30.84 -50.68 2.61
N ALA A 494 31.22 -50.09 3.74
CA ALA A 494 32.49 -49.36 3.88
C ALA A 494 33.74 -50.27 3.85
N PHE A 495 33.67 -51.45 4.49
CA PHE A 495 34.84 -52.31 4.74
C PHE A 495 34.73 -53.76 4.25
N GLY A 496 33.56 -54.25 3.87
CA GLY A 496 33.35 -55.65 3.45
C GLY A 496 33.62 -55.94 1.98
N GLY A 497 33.88 -54.92 1.16
CA GLY A 497 34.30 -55.06 -0.24
C GLY A 497 35.82 -54.99 -0.42
N HIS A 498 36.31 -55.46 -1.56
CA HIS A 498 37.73 -55.33 -1.96
C HIS A 498 38.21 -53.88 -1.99
N GLN A 499 37.32 -52.93 -2.31
CA GLN A 499 37.59 -51.50 -2.25
C GLN A 499 36.85 -50.87 -1.06
N ARG A 500 37.52 -49.98 -0.33
CA ARG A 500 36.90 -49.22 0.77
C ARG A 500 36.18 -47.98 0.24
N HIS A 501 34.93 -47.80 0.68
CA HIS A 501 34.09 -46.66 0.29
C HIS A 501 33.88 -45.71 1.49
N LYS A 502 33.62 -44.42 1.20
CA LYS A 502 33.25 -43.43 2.24
C LYS A 502 31.75 -43.57 2.43
N THR A 503 31.30 -44.08 3.57
CA THR A 503 29.89 -44.46 3.78
C THR A 503 29.34 -43.81 5.04
N VAL A 504 28.12 -43.27 4.97
CA VAL A 504 27.43 -42.62 6.09
C VAL A 504 26.08 -43.30 6.36
N ALA A 505 25.76 -43.52 7.63
CA ALA A 505 24.42 -43.96 8.05
C ALA A 505 23.46 -42.76 8.20
N LEU A 506 22.15 -42.99 8.19
CA LEU A 506 21.16 -41.93 8.44
C LEU A 506 21.37 -41.20 9.77
N ASP A 507 21.82 -41.91 10.81
CA ASP A 507 22.14 -41.35 12.14
C ASP A 507 23.38 -40.43 12.15
N GLY A 508 24.08 -40.30 11.02
CA GLY A 508 25.27 -39.45 10.89
C GLY A 508 26.58 -40.10 11.32
N THR A 509 26.59 -41.42 11.54
CA THR A 509 27.83 -42.20 11.71
C THR A 509 28.54 -42.31 10.36
N LEU A 510 29.75 -41.75 10.25
CA LEU A 510 30.54 -41.71 9.02
C LEU A 510 31.76 -42.64 9.13
N PHE A 511 31.87 -43.55 8.16
CA PHE A 511 33.02 -44.42 7.91
C PHE A 511 33.86 -43.84 6.77
N GLN A 512 35.14 -43.56 7.04
CA GLN A 512 36.08 -43.09 6.02
C GLN A 512 36.89 -44.24 5.41
N LYS A 513 37.37 -44.05 4.17
CA LYS A 513 38.25 -45.01 3.47
C LYS A 513 39.54 -45.33 4.26
N SER A 514 40.03 -44.36 5.02
CA SER A 514 41.17 -44.45 5.95
C SER A 514 40.94 -45.36 7.16
N GLY A 515 39.71 -45.81 7.40
CA GLY A 515 39.34 -46.59 8.60
C GLY A 515 38.83 -45.73 9.76
N VAL A 516 38.89 -44.40 9.67
CA VAL A 516 38.34 -43.50 10.70
C VAL A 516 36.81 -43.61 10.75
N ILE A 517 36.27 -43.86 11.94
CA ILE A 517 34.83 -43.89 12.24
C ILE A 517 34.51 -42.65 13.07
N SER A 518 33.49 -41.87 12.68
CA SER A 518 33.10 -40.66 13.43
C SER A 518 31.60 -40.57 13.65
N GLY A 519 31.18 -40.60 14.92
CA GLY A 519 29.79 -40.41 15.37
C GLY A 519 29.43 -38.94 15.64
N GLY A 520 28.35 -38.70 16.40
CA GLY A 520 27.94 -37.38 16.88
C GLY A 520 26.52 -36.93 16.51
N ALA A 521 25.50 -37.78 16.73
CA ALA A 521 24.12 -37.52 16.28
C ALA A 521 23.47 -36.24 16.86
N SER A 522 23.83 -35.84 18.10
CA SER A 522 23.25 -34.65 18.76
C SER A 522 23.61 -33.35 18.04
N ASP A 523 24.90 -33.11 17.82
CA ASP A 523 25.40 -31.90 17.14
C ASP A 523 24.96 -31.85 15.67
N LEU A 524 24.87 -33.03 15.04
CA LEU A 524 24.36 -33.17 13.68
C LEU A 524 22.87 -32.81 13.59
N LYS A 525 22.06 -33.15 14.59
CA LYS A 525 20.65 -32.77 14.67
C LYS A 525 20.47 -31.26 14.84
N ALA A 526 21.35 -30.60 15.60
CA ALA A 526 21.38 -29.14 15.69
C ALA A 526 21.77 -28.49 14.34
N LYS A 527 22.86 -28.97 13.70
CA LYS A 527 23.29 -28.47 12.39
C LYS A 527 22.28 -28.75 11.27
N ALA A 528 21.53 -29.84 11.34
CA ALA A 528 20.50 -30.19 10.38
C ALA A 528 19.28 -29.23 10.41
N ARG A 529 18.99 -28.57 11.55
CA ARG A 529 17.92 -27.56 11.64
C ARG A 529 18.16 -26.36 10.72
N ARG A 530 19.42 -26.02 10.40
CA ARG A 530 19.78 -24.96 9.44
C ARG A 530 19.13 -25.18 8.05
N TRP A 531 18.86 -26.43 7.65
CA TRP A 531 18.13 -26.73 6.41
C TRP A 531 16.64 -26.39 6.47
N ASP A 532 16.01 -26.53 7.65
CA ASP A 532 14.62 -26.15 7.86
C ASP A 532 14.49 -24.62 8.03
N GLU A 533 15.44 -23.98 8.73
CA GLU A 533 15.53 -22.52 8.89
C GLU A 533 15.66 -21.82 7.53
N LYS A 534 16.52 -22.32 6.63
CA LYS A 534 16.61 -21.86 5.24
C LYS A 534 15.27 -21.87 4.49
N ALA A 535 14.41 -22.87 4.74
CA ALA A 535 13.09 -22.92 4.10
C ALA A 535 12.16 -21.83 4.64
N VAL A 536 12.26 -21.51 5.94
CA VAL A 536 11.57 -20.37 6.56
C VAL A 536 12.11 -19.03 6.05
N ASP A 537 13.43 -18.90 5.87
CA ASP A 537 14.04 -17.66 5.40
C ASP A 537 13.75 -17.41 3.91
N LYS A 538 13.71 -18.44 3.05
CA LYS A 538 13.16 -18.32 1.68
C LYS A 538 11.70 -17.85 1.66
N LEU A 539 10.89 -18.20 2.67
CA LEU A 539 9.52 -17.69 2.81
C LEU A 539 9.49 -16.25 3.35
N LYS A 540 10.43 -15.86 4.23
CA LYS A 540 10.61 -14.47 4.65
C LYS A 540 11.05 -13.59 3.48
N GLU A 541 12.06 -13.99 2.70
CA GLU A 541 12.50 -13.25 1.51
C GLU A 541 11.38 -13.10 0.48
N LYS A 542 10.59 -14.17 0.23
CA LYS A 542 9.42 -14.08 -0.66
C LYS A 542 8.37 -13.11 -0.11
N LYS A 543 8.10 -13.14 1.19
CA LYS A 543 7.20 -12.18 1.85
C LYS A 543 7.75 -10.76 1.75
N GLU A 544 9.03 -10.56 1.99
CA GLU A 544 9.68 -9.25 1.93
C GLU A 544 9.63 -8.70 0.50
N ARG A 545 10.05 -9.48 -0.52
CA ARG A 545 9.89 -9.12 -1.94
C ARG A 545 8.45 -8.76 -2.28
N LEU A 546 7.46 -9.58 -1.93
CA LEU A 546 6.05 -9.27 -2.21
C LEU A 546 5.58 -7.99 -1.48
N THR A 547 6.03 -7.74 -0.25
CA THR A 547 5.73 -6.46 0.44
C THR A 547 6.51 -5.27 -0.11
N GLU A 548 7.67 -5.51 -0.71
CA GLU A 548 8.52 -4.49 -1.33
C GLU A 548 7.99 -4.14 -2.72
N GLU A 549 7.57 -5.12 -3.52
CA GLU A 549 6.80 -4.98 -4.75
C GLU A 549 5.48 -4.23 -4.48
N LEU A 550 4.75 -4.57 -3.41
CA LEU A 550 3.54 -3.84 -3.00
C LEU A 550 3.85 -2.38 -2.61
N LYS A 551 4.96 -2.15 -1.87
CA LYS A 551 5.44 -0.79 -1.56
C LYS A 551 5.91 -0.06 -2.83
N GLU A 552 6.51 -0.74 -3.79
CA GLU A 552 6.97 -0.17 -5.06
C GLU A 552 5.79 0.15 -5.96
N GLN A 553 4.75 -0.67 -6.04
CA GLN A 553 3.51 -0.30 -6.75
C GLN A 553 2.82 0.91 -6.11
N MET A 554 2.78 0.98 -4.77
CA MET A 554 2.25 2.15 -4.05
C MET A 554 3.12 3.41 -4.22
N LYS A 555 4.45 3.26 -4.28
CA LYS A 555 5.38 4.35 -4.62
C LYS A 555 5.27 4.74 -6.10
N ALA A 556 5.08 3.78 -7.01
CA ALA A 556 4.94 4.00 -8.44
C ALA A 556 3.67 4.80 -8.75
N LYS A 557 2.52 4.48 -8.13
CA LYS A 557 1.30 5.31 -8.24
C LYS A 557 1.48 6.75 -7.77
N ARG A 558 2.32 7.01 -6.75
CA ARG A 558 2.66 8.38 -6.33
C ARG A 558 3.63 9.05 -7.29
N LYS A 559 4.65 8.31 -7.75
CA LYS A 559 5.64 8.76 -8.72
C LYS A 559 5.10 8.85 -10.14
N GLU A 560 3.90 8.35 -10.45
CA GLU A 560 3.33 8.43 -11.79
C GLU A 560 3.04 9.89 -12.18
N ALA A 561 2.62 10.72 -11.23
CA ALA A 561 2.46 12.16 -11.43
C ALA A 561 3.81 12.85 -11.67
N GLU A 562 4.83 12.54 -10.86
CA GLU A 562 6.21 13.03 -11.04
C GLU A 562 6.81 12.55 -12.37
N LEU A 563 6.55 11.30 -12.76
CA LEU A 563 7.01 10.70 -14.00
C LEU A 563 6.36 11.35 -15.21
N ARG A 564 5.04 11.64 -15.17
CA ARG A 564 4.36 12.40 -16.22
C ARG A 564 4.90 13.83 -16.32
N GLN A 565 5.22 14.47 -15.19
CA GLN A 565 5.88 15.79 -15.18
C GLN A 565 7.29 15.73 -15.79
N VAL A 566 8.12 14.76 -15.39
CA VAL A 566 9.47 14.55 -15.94
C VAL A 566 9.42 14.12 -17.41
N GLN A 567 8.43 13.34 -17.83
CA GLN A 567 8.19 12.99 -19.25
C GLN A 567 7.78 14.23 -20.06
N SER A 568 6.92 15.10 -19.53
CA SER A 568 6.58 16.38 -20.15
C SER A 568 7.81 17.30 -20.27
N GLN A 569 8.63 17.39 -19.22
CA GLN A 569 9.90 18.13 -19.24
C GLN A 569 10.93 17.53 -20.21
N ALA A 570 11.06 16.20 -20.27
CA ALA A 570 11.92 15.49 -21.20
C ALA A 570 11.46 15.65 -22.64
N HIS A 571 10.15 15.61 -22.91
CA HIS A 571 9.59 15.90 -24.22
C HIS A 571 9.82 17.36 -24.62
N GLY A 572 9.64 18.31 -23.69
CA GLY A 572 10.00 19.71 -23.90
C GLY A 572 11.50 19.97 -24.10
N LEU A 573 12.38 19.13 -23.51
CA LEU A 573 13.81 19.14 -23.80
C LEU A 573 14.13 18.53 -25.17
N GLN A 574 13.50 17.41 -25.55
CA GLN A 574 13.64 16.78 -26.87
C GLN A 574 13.16 17.70 -28.00
N MET A 575 12.02 18.39 -27.83
CA MET A 575 11.52 19.34 -28.83
C MET A 575 12.45 20.56 -28.98
N ARG A 576 13.04 21.05 -27.88
CA ARG A 576 14.08 22.09 -27.93
C ARG A 576 15.35 21.60 -28.63
N LEU A 577 15.82 20.39 -28.31
CA LEU A 577 16.98 19.76 -28.96
C LEU A 577 16.74 19.61 -30.48
N LYS A 578 15.56 19.13 -30.88
CA LYS A 578 15.17 18.99 -32.29
C LYS A 578 15.10 20.33 -33.03
N TYR A 579 14.62 21.39 -32.36
CA TYR A 579 14.63 22.74 -32.90
C TYR A 579 16.06 23.27 -33.07
N SER A 580 16.93 23.14 -32.06
CA SER A 580 18.35 23.52 -32.14
C SER A 580 19.12 22.73 -33.19
N GLN A 581 18.80 21.44 -33.40
CA GLN A 581 19.37 20.64 -34.49
C GLN A 581 18.95 21.15 -35.86
N SER A 582 17.66 21.50 -36.06
CA SER A 582 17.19 22.06 -37.33
C SER A 582 17.74 23.45 -37.61
N ASP A 583 17.88 24.32 -36.59
CA ASP A 583 18.52 25.63 -36.71
C ASP A 583 20.01 25.52 -37.07
N LEU A 584 20.72 24.55 -36.46
CA LEU A 584 22.11 24.21 -36.79
C LEU A 584 22.23 23.75 -38.26
N GLU A 585 21.40 22.82 -38.71
CA GLU A 585 21.40 22.33 -40.10
C GLU A 585 21.09 23.45 -41.10
N GLN A 586 20.09 24.29 -40.84
CA GLN A 586 19.75 25.43 -41.71
C GLN A 586 20.88 26.47 -41.78
N THR A 587 21.49 26.82 -40.64
CA THR A 587 22.61 27.76 -40.58
C THR A 587 23.83 27.23 -41.34
N LYS A 588 24.14 25.93 -41.17
CA LYS A 588 25.31 25.27 -41.77
C LYS A 588 25.15 24.99 -43.26
N THR A 589 23.97 24.58 -43.72
CA THR A 589 23.73 24.18 -45.12
C THR A 589 23.26 25.31 -46.03
N ARG A 590 22.50 26.29 -45.53
CA ARG A 590 21.98 27.40 -46.35
C ARG A 590 22.81 28.67 -46.19
N HIS A 591 22.85 29.22 -44.99
CA HIS A 591 23.45 30.54 -44.77
C HIS A 591 24.97 30.55 -44.98
N LEU A 592 25.70 29.59 -44.40
CA LEU A 592 27.14 29.50 -44.56
C LEU A 592 27.55 29.21 -46.02
N ALA A 593 26.85 28.31 -46.70
CA ALA A 593 27.17 27.94 -48.08
C ALA A 593 26.92 29.09 -49.07
N LEU A 594 25.79 29.80 -48.95
CA LEU A 594 25.48 30.97 -49.79
C LEU A 594 26.50 32.10 -49.58
N ASN A 595 26.83 32.42 -48.33
CA ASN A 595 27.81 33.48 -48.02
C ASN A 595 29.22 33.14 -48.54
N LEU A 596 29.63 31.86 -48.49
CA LEU A 596 30.90 31.40 -49.09
C LEU A 596 30.89 31.53 -50.63
N GLN A 597 29.78 31.20 -51.28
CA GLN A 597 29.63 31.33 -52.73
C GLN A 597 29.62 32.80 -53.19
N GLU A 598 28.94 33.69 -52.45
CA GLU A 598 28.95 35.13 -52.71
C GLU A 598 30.34 35.74 -52.51
N LYS A 599 31.03 35.36 -51.44
CA LYS A 599 32.42 35.79 -51.18
C LYS A 599 33.34 35.44 -52.35
N SER A 600 33.28 34.20 -52.85
CA SER A 600 34.11 33.74 -53.97
C SER A 600 33.86 34.52 -55.28
N LYS A 601 32.62 34.94 -55.55
CA LYS A 601 32.29 35.81 -56.69
C LYS A 601 32.92 37.20 -56.54
N LEU A 602 32.76 37.83 -55.38
CA LEU A 602 33.33 39.15 -55.09
C LEU A 602 34.87 39.14 -55.10
N GLU A 603 35.52 38.07 -54.65
CA GLU A 603 36.97 37.89 -54.75
C GLU A 603 37.45 37.81 -56.21
N SER A 604 36.68 37.19 -57.10
CA SER A 604 36.96 37.19 -58.53
C SER A 604 36.75 38.57 -59.19
N GLU A 605 35.74 39.32 -58.75
CA GLU A 605 35.52 40.70 -59.22
C GLU A 605 36.65 41.62 -58.76
N LEU A 606 37.12 41.48 -57.51
CA LEU A 606 38.23 42.26 -56.95
C LEU A 606 39.53 42.10 -57.77
N ALA A 607 39.83 40.89 -58.23
CA ALA A 607 41.00 40.60 -59.05
C ALA A 607 41.00 41.38 -60.39
N ASN A 608 39.82 41.65 -60.96
CA ASN A 608 39.68 42.33 -62.25
C ASN A 608 39.88 43.86 -62.18
N PHE A 609 39.74 44.49 -61.01
CA PHE A 609 39.98 45.93 -60.86
C PHE A 609 41.47 46.31 -60.87
N GLY A 610 42.35 45.42 -60.40
CA GLY A 610 43.80 45.68 -60.34
C GLY A 610 44.43 46.04 -61.69
N PRO A 611 44.25 45.22 -62.75
CA PRO A 611 44.74 45.53 -64.10
C PRO A 611 44.18 46.86 -64.64
N ARG A 612 42.86 47.09 -64.51
CA ARG A 612 42.19 48.30 -65.01
C ARG A 612 42.75 49.60 -64.40
N ILE A 613 42.99 49.60 -63.09
CA ILE A 613 43.59 50.73 -62.37
C ILE A 613 45.01 51.02 -62.88
N ASN A 614 45.80 49.97 -63.13
CA ASN A 614 47.16 50.12 -63.65
C ASN A 614 47.20 50.67 -65.09
N ASP A 615 46.26 50.25 -65.94
CA ASP A 615 46.16 50.75 -67.31
C ASP A 615 45.78 52.24 -67.35
N ILE A 616 44.83 52.68 -66.52
CA ILE A 616 44.46 54.10 -66.40
C ILE A 616 45.64 54.94 -65.86
N LYS A 617 46.39 54.44 -64.87
CA LYS A 617 47.57 55.13 -64.32
C LYS A 617 48.65 55.37 -65.37
N ARG A 618 48.86 54.44 -66.32
CA ARG A 618 49.79 54.66 -67.45
C ARG A 618 49.35 55.78 -68.39
N ILE A 619 48.03 55.92 -68.62
CA ILE A 619 47.48 56.96 -69.50
C ILE A 619 47.66 58.35 -68.85
N ILE A 620 47.39 58.47 -67.54
CA ILE A 620 47.62 59.71 -66.78
C ILE A 620 49.10 60.12 -66.82
N GLN A 621 50.02 59.18 -66.59
CA GLN A 621 51.48 59.40 -66.71
C GLN A 621 51.96 59.70 -68.15
N GLY A 622 51.15 59.42 -69.17
CA GLY A 622 51.35 59.91 -70.54
C GLY A 622 51.03 61.40 -70.62
N ARG A 623 49.79 61.76 -70.25
CA ARG A 623 49.28 63.15 -70.33
C ARG A 623 50.06 64.13 -69.45
N GLU A 624 50.56 63.69 -68.29
CA GLU A 624 51.41 64.52 -67.41
C GLU A 624 52.71 64.98 -68.09
N ARG A 625 53.31 64.12 -68.94
CA ARG A 625 54.51 64.48 -69.70
C ARG A 625 54.18 65.46 -70.80
N GLU A 626 53.13 65.20 -71.58
CA GLU A 626 52.66 66.10 -72.65
C GLU A 626 52.30 67.49 -72.12
N MET A 627 51.65 67.58 -70.94
CA MET A 627 51.40 68.85 -70.26
C MET A 627 52.68 69.56 -69.78
N LYS A 628 53.69 68.82 -69.31
CA LYS A 628 54.97 69.43 -68.89
C LYS A 628 55.69 70.05 -70.08
N ASP A 629 55.73 69.32 -71.20
CA ASP A 629 56.33 69.79 -72.46
C ASP A 629 55.59 71.03 -73.00
N LEU A 630 54.26 71.11 -72.84
CA LEU A 630 53.47 72.30 -73.18
C LEU A 630 53.75 73.50 -72.25
N LYS A 631 53.91 73.27 -70.93
CA LYS A 631 54.30 74.34 -69.98
C LYS A 631 55.69 74.89 -70.28
N GLU A 632 56.65 74.03 -70.62
CA GLU A 632 58.00 74.46 -70.96
C GLU A 632 58.03 75.32 -72.24
N LYS A 633 57.24 74.99 -73.25
CA LYS A 633 57.03 75.83 -74.45
C LYS A 633 56.34 77.17 -74.12
N MET A 634 55.34 77.16 -73.26
CA MET A 634 54.65 78.38 -72.83
C MET A 634 55.60 79.31 -72.05
N ASN A 635 56.45 78.74 -71.19
CA ASN A 635 57.45 79.48 -70.43
C ASN A 635 58.48 80.16 -71.34
N GLN A 636 58.90 79.50 -72.43
CA GLN A 636 59.80 80.08 -73.44
C GLN A 636 59.17 81.30 -74.12
N VAL A 637 57.88 81.22 -74.49
CA VAL A 637 57.14 82.35 -75.09
C VAL A 637 56.98 83.53 -74.13
N GLU A 638 56.82 83.28 -72.83
CA GLU A 638 56.83 84.34 -71.81
C GLU A 638 58.21 84.99 -71.67
N ASP A 639 59.26 84.18 -71.58
CA ASP A 639 60.63 84.66 -71.37
C ASP A 639 61.12 85.49 -72.59
N GLU A 640 60.71 85.15 -73.82
CA GLU A 640 60.93 85.96 -75.04
C GLU A 640 60.22 87.33 -75.02
N VAL A 641 58.98 87.41 -74.52
CA VAL A 641 58.20 88.67 -74.53
C VAL A 641 58.68 89.64 -73.45
N PHE A 642 59.21 89.14 -72.34
CA PHE A 642 59.64 89.98 -71.22
C PHE A 642 61.14 90.30 -71.21
N GLU A 643 61.94 89.81 -72.16
CA GLU A 643 63.40 89.97 -72.17
C GLU A 643 63.87 91.44 -72.08
N GLU A 644 63.26 92.35 -72.85
CA GLU A 644 63.60 93.79 -72.82
C GLU A 644 63.20 94.46 -71.49
N PHE A 645 62.10 94.02 -70.88
CA PHE A 645 61.56 94.59 -69.63
C PHE A 645 62.32 94.11 -68.39
N CYS A 646 62.77 92.85 -68.40
CA CYS A 646 63.64 92.27 -67.38
C CYS A 646 64.98 93.02 -67.28
N ARG A 647 65.59 93.39 -68.42
CA ARG A 647 66.82 94.22 -68.45
C ARG A 647 66.64 95.62 -67.89
N GLU A 648 65.43 96.19 -68.01
CA GLU A 648 65.12 97.57 -67.58
C GLU A 648 64.89 97.70 -66.07
N ILE A 649 64.44 96.61 -65.41
CA ILE A 649 64.18 96.55 -63.96
C ILE A 649 65.31 95.84 -63.19
N GLY A 650 66.19 95.11 -63.87
CA GLY A 650 67.36 94.46 -63.26
C GLY A 650 67.05 93.10 -62.61
N VAL A 651 66.11 92.35 -63.19
CA VAL A 651 65.65 91.05 -62.71
C VAL A 651 65.84 90.01 -63.83
N ARG A 652 66.16 88.75 -63.53
CA ARG A 652 66.54 87.80 -64.61
C ARG A 652 65.34 87.36 -65.44
N ASN A 653 64.28 86.91 -64.78
CA ASN A 653 62.98 86.63 -65.40
C ASN A 653 61.88 87.32 -64.59
N ILE A 654 60.76 87.68 -65.24
CA ILE A 654 59.67 88.43 -64.60
C ILE A 654 59.00 87.69 -63.43
N ARG A 655 59.19 86.37 -63.37
CA ARG A 655 58.74 85.50 -62.29
C ARG A 655 59.35 85.90 -60.94
N GLU A 656 60.63 86.30 -60.87
CA GLU A 656 61.27 86.78 -59.61
C GLU A 656 60.56 88.03 -59.06
N PHE A 657 60.16 88.97 -59.93
CA PHE A 657 59.53 90.25 -59.55
C PHE A 657 58.03 90.12 -59.20
N GLU A 658 57.27 89.33 -59.97
CA GLU A 658 55.89 89.02 -59.62
C GLU A 658 55.82 88.23 -58.31
N GLU A 659 56.71 87.24 -58.14
CA GLU A 659 56.74 86.42 -56.94
C GLU A 659 56.89 87.25 -55.66
N GLU A 660 57.81 88.21 -55.58
CA GLU A 660 58.11 88.84 -54.28
C GLU A 660 56.97 89.73 -53.75
N LYS A 661 56.35 90.55 -54.60
CA LYS A 661 55.19 91.38 -54.18
C LYS A 661 53.88 90.60 -54.10
N VAL A 662 53.62 89.69 -55.05
CA VAL A 662 52.39 88.90 -55.04
C VAL A 662 52.44 87.86 -53.92
N LYS A 663 53.60 87.28 -53.58
CA LYS A 663 53.74 86.45 -52.36
C LYS A 663 53.40 87.26 -51.11
N ARG A 664 53.97 88.46 -50.90
CA ARG A 664 53.72 89.21 -49.65
C ARG A 664 52.23 89.57 -49.46
N GLN A 665 51.56 90.09 -50.50
CA GLN A 665 50.12 90.38 -50.40
C GLN A 665 49.26 89.10 -50.34
N ASN A 666 49.56 88.08 -51.13
CA ASN A 666 48.84 86.81 -51.04
C ASN A 666 49.08 86.12 -49.69
N GLU A 667 50.25 86.21 -49.07
CA GLU A 667 50.52 85.62 -47.75
C GLU A 667 49.70 86.28 -46.64
N ILE A 668 49.55 87.61 -46.67
CA ILE A 668 48.70 88.33 -45.71
C ILE A 668 47.22 88.00 -45.95
N ALA A 669 46.75 88.06 -47.20
CA ALA A 669 45.37 87.73 -47.56
C ALA A 669 45.05 86.25 -47.26
N LYS A 670 46.01 85.35 -47.54
CA LYS A 670 45.91 83.91 -47.27
C LYS A 670 45.94 83.62 -45.77
N LYS A 671 46.75 84.29 -44.96
CA LYS A 671 46.70 84.15 -43.48
C LYS A 671 45.39 84.67 -42.89
N ARG A 672 44.87 85.82 -43.34
CA ARG A 672 43.54 86.31 -42.94
C ARG A 672 42.45 85.31 -43.33
N LEU A 673 42.47 84.84 -44.57
CA LEU A 673 41.53 83.83 -45.08
C LEU A 673 41.70 82.48 -44.37
N GLU A 674 42.90 82.09 -43.96
CA GLU A 674 43.17 80.89 -43.15
C GLU A 674 42.54 81.01 -41.75
N PHE A 675 42.70 82.14 -41.05
CA PHE A 675 42.03 82.37 -39.76
C PHE A 675 40.50 82.46 -39.91
N GLU A 676 40.00 83.09 -40.97
CA GLU A 676 38.56 83.23 -41.21
C GLU A 676 37.92 81.89 -41.61
N ASN A 677 38.62 81.07 -42.39
CA ASN A 677 38.24 79.69 -42.69
C ASN A 677 38.33 78.78 -41.46
N GLN A 678 39.35 78.93 -40.61
CA GLN A 678 39.47 78.21 -39.34
C GLN A 678 38.31 78.55 -38.41
N LYS A 679 38.01 79.84 -38.21
CA LYS A 679 36.86 80.30 -37.42
C LYS A 679 35.54 79.77 -37.98
N THR A 680 35.31 79.88 -39.29
CA THR A 680 34.06 79.41 -39.94
C THR A 680 33.92 77.90 -39.80
N ARG A 681 35.01 77.14 -39.97
CA ARG A 681 35.06 75.69 -39.77
C ARG A 681 34.76 75.30 -38.33
N LEU A 682 35.41 75.92 -37.34
CA LEU A 682 35.17 75.68 -35.92
C LEU A 682 33.74 76.05 -35.51
N GLY A 683 33.20 77.16 -36.02
CA GLY A 683 31.81 77.57 -35.80
C GLY A 683 30.80 76.54 -36.33
N ILE A 684 30.97 76.06 -37.57
CA ILE A 684 30.13 75.00 -38.14
C ILE A 684 30.24 73.69 -37.33
N GLN A 685 31.44 73.34 -36.85
CA GLN A 685 31.64 72.18 -35.97
C GLN A 685 30.94 72.37 -34.62
N LEU A 686 30.96 73.56 -34.03
CA LEU A 686 30.29 73.88 -32.77
C LEU A 686 28.77 73.87 -32.88
N ASP A 687 28.20 74.44 -33.94
CA ASP A 687 26.75 74.39 -34.18
C ASP A 687 26.27 72.95 -34.44
N PHE A 688 27.09 72.12 -35.11
CA PHE A 688 26.82 70.70 -35.26
C PHE A 688 26.82 69.96 -33.92
N GLU A 689 27.86 70.13 -33.09
CA GLU A 689 27.94 69.49 -31.77
C GLU A 689 26.88 70.02 -30.80
N ARG A 690 26.52 71.32 -30.82
CA ARG A 690 25.41 71.86 -30.02
C ARG A 690 24.08 71.22 -30.37
N ASN A 691 23.78 71.00 -31.65
CA ASN A 691 22.57 70.33 -32.08
C ASN A 691 22.57 68.85 -31.67
N GLN A 692 23.67 68.12 -31.88
CA GLN A 692 23.86 66.74 -31.42
C GLN A 692 23.70 66.60 -29.89
N LEU A 693 24.26 67.55 -29.13
CA LEU A 693 24.18 67.60 -27.67
C LEU A 693 22.75 67.80 -27.18
N ARG A 694 21.96 68.64 -27.87
CA ARG A 694 20.55 68.87 -27.56
C ARG A 694 19.72 67.60 -27.78
N GLU A 695 19.91 66.92 -28.91
CA GLU A 695 19.25 65.63 -29.16
C GLU A 695 19.60 64.58 -28.09
N ASP A 696 20.86 64.51 -27.66
CA ASP A 696 21.29 63.56 -26.63
C ASP A 696 20.74 63.93 -25.25
N GLN A 697 20.57 65.22 -24.95
CA GLN A 697 19.89 65.68 -23.75
C GLN A 697 18.42 65.26 -23.75
N GLU A 698 17.72 65.42 -24.88
CA GLU A 698 16.33 64.97 -25.06
C GLU A 698 16.23 63.43 -24.91
N LYS A 699 17.17 62.66 -25.47
CA LYS A 699 17.26 61.20 -25.30
C LYS A 699 17.46 60.82 -23.82
N VAL A 700 18.40 61.45 -23.11
CA VAL A 700 18.64 61.22 -21.67
C VAL A 700 17.36 61.46 -20.87
N LEU A 701 16.70 62.61 -21.08
CA LEU A 701 15.51 63.01 -20.33
C LEU A 701 14.32 62.07 -20.59
N MET A 702 14.16 61.57 -21.82
CA MET A 702 13.19 60.52 -22.17
C MET A 702 13.47 59.20 -21.44
N TRP A 703 14.73 58.75 -21.38
CA TRP A 703 15.11 57.54 -20.63
C TRP A 703 14.94 57.70 -19.12
N GLU A 704 15.23 58.86 -18.54
CA GLU A 704 15.01 59.15 -17.11
C GLU A 704 13.53 59.07 -16.73
N GLN A 705 12.65 59.65 -17.55
CA GLN A 705 11.20 59.52 -17.37
C GLN A 705 10.72 58.06 -17.51
N GLY A 706 11.30 57.30 -18.44
CA GLY A 706 11.02 55.87 -18.61
C GLY A 706 11.38 55.05 -17.38
N VAL A 707 12.61 55.19 -16.88
CA VAL A 707 13.12 54.54 -15.66
C VAL A 707 12.24 54.88 -14.45
N ARG A 708 11.87 56.16 -14.26
CA ARG A 708 11.02 56.60 -13.15
C ARG A 708 9.60 56.01 -13.19
N LYS A 709 9.04 55.80 -14.38
CA LYS A 709 7.73 55.12 -14.56
C LYS A 709 7.83 53.63 -14.25
N ASP A 710 8.81 52.93 -14.81
CA ASP A 710 9.01 51.50 -14.56
C ASP A 710 9.34 51.23 -13.05
N GLU A 711 10.05 52.14 -12.36
CA GLU A 711 10.27 52.08 -10.90
C GLU A 711 8.98 52.15 -10.08
N ALA A 712 8.09 53.10 -10.42
CA ALA A 712 6.81 53.26 -9.74
C ALA A 712 5.86 52.07 -9.97
N GLU A 713 5.95 51.40 -11.13
CA GLU A 713 5.22 50.16 -11.38
C GLU A 713 5.78 48.98 -10.59
N ILE A 714 7.11 48.82 -10.54
CA ILE A 714 7.77 47.76 -9.75
C ILE A 714 7.41 47.88 -8.26
N GLU A 715 7.32 49.09 -7.72
CA GLU A 715 6.95 49.31 -6.32
C GLU A 715 5.50 48.90 -6.01
N LYS A 716 4.58 49.03 -6.99
CA LYS A 716 3.21 48.50 -6.86
C LYS A 716 3.21 46.97 -6.89
N LEU A 717 3.89 46.36 -7.86
CA LEU A 717 3.98 44.90 -8.01
C LEU A 717 4.64 44.22 -6.80
N LYS A 718 5.68 44.84 -6.21
CA LYS A 718 6.30 44.36 -4.96
C LYS A 718 5.33 44.34 -3.79
N LYS A 719 4.43 45.32 -3.66
CA LYS A 719 3.41 45.35 -2.61
C LYS A 719 2.37 44.26 -2.81
N GLU A 720 2.03 43.92 -4.05
CA GLU A 720 1.16 42.79 -4.37
C GLU A 720 1.84 41.44 -4.07
N GLU A 721 3.11 41.28 -4.46
CA GLU A 721 3.93 40.10 -4.12
C GLU A 721 4.00 39.89 -2.59
N GLN A 722 4.29 40.95 -1.82
CA GLN A 722 4.32 40.89 -0.36
C GLN A 722 2.96 40.56 0.27
N ARG A 723 1.85 41.10 -0.27
CA ARG A 723 0.50 40.76 0.21
C ARG A 723 0.20 39.28 0.01
N HIS A 724 0.51 38.74 -1.17
CA HIS A 724 0.32 37.31 -1.45
C HIS A 724 1.25 36.43 -0.61
N MET A 725 2.49 36.86 -0.35
CA MET A 725 3.40 36.14 0.55
C MET A 725 2.83 36.03 1.96
N LYS A 726 2.41 37.13 2.58
CA LYS A 726 1.85 37.13 3.95
C LYS A 726 0.66 36.17 4.08
N ILE A 727 -0.26 36.19 3.12
CA ILE A 727 -1.42 35.28 3.10
C ILE A 727 -0.97 33.81 3.00
N ILE A 728 0.07 33.52 2.21
CA ILE A 728 0.63 32.17 2.10
C ILE A 728 1.28 31.73 3.42
N ASP A 729 2.07 32.60 4.06
CA ASP A 729 2.75 32.30 5.32
C ASP A 729 1.74 32.09 6.47
N GLU A 730 0.72 32.96 6.58
CA GLU A 730 -0.39 32.83 7.53
C GLU A 730 -1.18 31.54 7.32
N THR A 731 -1.52 31.19 6.07
CA THR A 731 -2.23 29.94 5.74
C THR A 731 -1.35 28.72 6.02
N MET A 732 -0.03 28.79 5.76
CA MET A 732 0.91 27.71 6.08
C MET A 732 1.06 27.49 7.59
N ALA A 733 1.08 28.55 8.40
CA ALA A 733 1.10 28.44 9.86
C ALA A 733 -0.17 27.75 10.38
N GLN A 734 -1.36 28.23 10.00
CA GLN A 734 -2.66 27.61 10.35
C GLN A 734 -2.72 26.13 9.97
N LEU A 735 -2.22 25.80 8.78
CA LEU A 735 -2.20 24.44 8.25
C LEU A 735 -1.19 23.53 8.98
N GLN A 736 -0.09 24.08 9.48
CA GLN A 736 0.88 23.35 10.30
C GLN A 736 0.32 23.08 11.70
N ASP A 737 -0.38 24.04 12.30
CA ASP A 737 -1.06 23.87 13.58
C ASP A 737 -2.18 22.81 13.50
N LEU A 738 -3.02 22.85 12.46
CA LEU A 738 -4.03 21.81 12.21
C LEU A 738 -3.40 20.43 11.99
N LYS A 739 -2.26 20.35 11.29
CA LYS A 739 -1.51 19.08 11.12
C LYS A 739 -0.96 18.54 12.45
N ASN A 740 -0.50 19.42 13.35
CA ASN A 740 -0.08 19.05 14.70
C ASN A 740 -1.27 18.57 15.55
N GLN A 741 -2.41 19.26 15.51
CA GLN A 741 -3.64 18.84 16.20
C GLN A 741 -4.15 17.48 15.69
N HIS A 742 -4.17 17.27 14.36
CA HIS A 742 -4.53 15.98 13.78
C HIS A 742 -3.55 14.87 14.20
N LEU A 743 -2.25 15.15 14.30
CA LEU A 743 -1.27 14.16 14.76
C LEU A 743 -1.50 13.76 16.23
N ALA A 744 -1.73 14.74 17.11
CA ALA A 744 -2.07 14.48 18.52
C ALA A 744 -3.36 13.66 18.63
N LYS A 745 -4.43 14.08 17.94
CA LYS A 745 -5.72 13.39 17.95
C LYS A 745 -5.65 11.97 17.38
N LYS A 746 -4.80 11.76 16.37
CA LYS A 746 -4.52 10.43 15.82
C LYS A 746 -3.78 9.53 16.81
N SER A 747 -2.93 10.08 17.69
CA SER A 747 -2.36 9.32 18.80
C SER A 747 -3.45 8.89 19.78
N GLU A 748 -4.29 9.82 20.26
CA GLU A 748 -5.41 9.52 21.16
C GLU A 748 -6.33 8.41 20.60
N VAL A 749 -6.68 8.50 19.31
CA VAL A 749 -7.48 7.48 18.62
C VAL A 749 -6.77 6.12 18.55
N ASN A 750 -5.45 6.08 18.34
CA ASN A 750 -4.68 4.83 18.37
C ASN A 750 -4.61 4.23 19.78
N ASP A 751 -4.40 5.06 20.80
CA ASP A 751 -4.29 4.64 22.19
C ASP A 751 -5.65 4.07 22.68
N LYS A 752 -6.77 4.73 22.33
CA LYS A 752 -8.12 4.21 22.62
C LYS A 752 -8.51 3.01 21.79
N ASN A 753 -8.00 2.86 20.56
CA ASN A 753 -8.11 1.59 19.82
C ASN A 753 -7.35 0.46 20.53
N HIS A 754 -6.18 0.75 21.13
CA HIS A 754 -5.43 -0.26 21.88
C HIS A 754 -6.17 -0.69 23.15
N GLU A 755 -6.68 0.26 23.95
CA GLU A 755 -7.54 -0.02 25.12
C GLU A 755 -8.76 -0.87 24.72
N MET A 756 -9.43 -0.53 23.61
CA MET A 756 -10.54 -1.31 23.05
C MET A 756 -10.15 -2.73 22.68
N ASP A 757 -9.00 -2.93 22.02
CA ASP A 757 -8.53 -4.25 21.63
C ASP A 757 -8.03 -5.08 22.83
N GLU A 758 -7.56 -4.46 23.91
CA GLU A 758 -7.30 -5.15 25.18
C GLU A 758 -8.58 -5.64 25.86
N ILE A 759 -9.66 -4.85 25.85
CA ILE A 759 -10.97 -5.28 26.37
C ILE A 759 -11.52 -6.42 25.49
N ARG A 760 -11.43 -6.32 24.15
CA ARG A 760 -11.82 -7.39 23.22
C ARG A 760 -11.06 -8.70 23.44
N LYS A 761 -9.75 -8.65 23.72
CA LYS A 761 -8.97 -9.87 24.04
C LYS A 761 -9.52 -10.62 25.28
N LYS A 762 -10.19 -9.94 26.20
CA LYS A 762 -10.83 -10.56 27.39
C LYS A 762 -12.14 -11.27 27.03
N LEU A 763 -12.92 -10.73 26.11
CA LEU A 763 -14.21 -11.30 25.69
C LEU A 763 -14.08 -12.42 24.65
N GLY A 764 -13.01 -12.42 23.84
CA GLY A 764 -12.91 -13.29 22.67
C GLY A 764 -13.86 -12.85 21.55
N GLY A 765 -13.95 -13.62 20.47
CA GLY A 765 -14.87 -13.31 19.38
C GLY A 765 -14.83 -14.33 18.26
N ALA A 766 -15.87 -14.35 17.43
CA ALA A 766 -15.91 -15.18 16.23
C ALA A 766 -16.51 -14.41 15.06
N PHE A 767 -16.00 -14.69 13.86
CA PHE A 767 -16.32 -13.99 12.63
C PHE A 767 -16.70 -15.01 11.56
N LEU A 768 -17.83 -14.77 10.91
CA LEU A 768 -18.26 -15.47 9.70
C LEU A 768 -18.04 -14.51 8.53
N GLY A 769 -17.40 -14.96 7.46
CA GLY A 769 -17.24 -14.19 6.23
C GLY A 769 -17.36 -15.10 5.00
N PRO A 770 -17.90 -14.61 3.87
CA PRO A 770 -17.88 -15.38 2.63
C PRO A 770 -16.44 -15.60 2.20
N GLU A 771 -16.16 -16.78 1.64
CA GLU A 771 -14.84 -17.13 1.10
C GLU A 771 -14.50 -16.28 -0.15
N ASN A 772 -15.52 -15.92 -0.92
CA ASN A 772 -15.43 -14.99 -2.04
C ASN A 772 -16.37 -13.78 -1.80
N PRO A 773 -15.83 -12.56 -1.55
CA PRO A 773 -16.65 -11.35 -1.35
C PRO A 773 -17.37 -10.83 -2.61
N GLU A 774 -16.91 -11.20 -3.81
CA GLU A 774 -17.50 -10.73 -5.07
C GLU A 774 -18.71 -11.58 -5.48
N GLU A 775 -18.69 -12.89 -5.19
CA GLU A 775 -19.78 -13.83 -5.47
C GLU A 775 -20.19 -14.66 -4.22
N PRO A 776 -20.79 -14.04 -3.19
CA PRO A 776 -20.99 -14.65 -1.87
C PRO A 776 -22.02 -15.79 -1.80
N TYR A 777 -22.61 -16.20 -2.93
CA TYR A 777 -23.57 -17.30 -3.04
C TYR A 777 -23.02 -18.53 -3.77
N LEU A 778 -21.84 -18.43 -4.40
CA LEU A 778 -21.22 -19.52 -5.16
C LEU A 778 -20.18 -20.31 -4.34
N ASP A 779 -19.54 -19.66 -3.36
CA ASP A 779 -18.51 -20.23 -2.49
C ASP A 779 -18.96 -20.40 -1.02
N GLY A 780 -18.09 -20.98 -0.19
CA GLY A 780 -18.36 -21.29 1.22
C GLY A 780 -18.35 -20.10 2.17
N ILE A 781 -18.71 -20.37 3.44
CA ILE A 781 -18.59 -19.42 4.54
C ILE A 781 -17.42 -19.83 5.44
N ASN A 782 -16.42 -18.97 5.54
CA ASN A 782 -15.28 -19.14 6.44
C ASN A 782 -15.64 -18.73 7.87
N TYR A 783 -15.52 -19.68 8.80
CA TYR A 783 -15.69 -19.46 10.24
C TYR A 783 -14.33 -19.33 10.93
N ASN A 784 -14.05 -18.15 11.48
CA ASN A 784 -12.81 -17.86 12.21
C ASN A 784 -13.13 -17.49 13.66
N CYS A 785 -12.38 -18.02 14.62
CA CYS A 785 -12.60 -17.71 16.03
C CYS A 785 -11.32 -17.28 16.76
N VAL A 786 -11.52 -16.46 17.78
CA VAL A 786 -10.49 -15.88 18.65
C VAL A 786 -10.88 -16.26 20.08
N ALA A 787 -10.23 -17.30 20.60
CA ALA A 787 -10.43 -17.69 21.99
C ALA A 787 -9.93 -16.56 22.94
N PRO A 788 -10.58 -16.34 24.09
CA PRO A 788 -10.17 -15.34 25.07
C PRO A 788 -8.66 -15.46 25.41
N GLY A 789 -7.96 -14.32 25.40
CA GLY A 789 -6.52 -14.25 25.65
C GLY A 789 -5.59 -14.79 24.55
N LYS A 790 -6.11 -15.37 23.46
CA LYS A 790 -5.29 -15.88 22.34
C LYS A 790 -5.35 -14.97 21.11
N ARG A 791 -4.30 -15.04 20.28
CA ARG A 791 -4.28 -14.35 18.97
C ARG A 791 -5.22 -15.03 17.98
N PHE A 792 -5.73 -14.25 17.02
CA PHE A 792 -6.49 -14.74 15.87
C PHE A 792 -5.78 -15.93 15.20
N ARG A 793 -6.54 -17.01 14.97
CA ARG A 793 -6.11 -18.17 14.20
C ARG A 793 -7.24 -18.62 13.27
N PRO A 794 -6.95 -18.94 12.00
CA PRO A 794 -7.88 -19.69 11.16
C PRO A 794 -8.26 -21.01 11.82
N MET A 795 -9.47 -21.50 11.56
CA MET A 795 -10.00 -22.74 12.16
C MET A 795 -9.00 -23.90 12.05
N ASP A 796 -8.34 -24.05 10.89
CA ASP A 796 -7.35 -25.12 10.63
C ASP A 796 -6.18 -25.17 11.62
N ASN A 797 -5.76 -24.01 12.14
CA ASN A 797 -4.59 -23.83 12.99
C ASN A 797 -4.90 -23.91 14.51
N LEU A 798 -6.14 -24.28 14.85
CA LEU A 798 -6.58 -24.59 16.21
C LEU A 798 -6.31 -26.05 16.57
N SER A 799 -6.11 -26.33 17.86
CA SER A 799 -5.99 -27.71 18.36
C SER A 799 -7.29 -28.49 18.13
N GLY A 800 -7.23 -29.83 18.11
CA GLY A 800 -8.41 -30.66 17.92
C GLY A 800 -9.55 -30.34 18.91
N GLY A 801 -9.23 -30.12 20.18
CA GLY A 801 -10.22 -29.72 21.19
C GLY A 801 -10.70 -28.28 21.04
N GLU A 802 -9.84 -27.35 20.60
CA GLU A 802 -10.24 -25.97 20.31
C GLU A 802 -11.21 -25.91 19.12
N LYS A 803 -10.98 -26.72 18.07
CA LYS A 803 -11.91 -26.89 16.95
C LYS A 803 -13.27 -27.41 17.42
N THR A 804 -13.30 -28.40 18.31
CA THR A 804 -14.57 -28.92 18.87
C THR A 804 -15.33 -27.85 19.66
N VAL A 805 -14.66 -27.09 20.52
CA VAL A 805 -15.29 -26.01 21.29
C VAL A 805 -15.80 -24.89 20.38
N ALA A 806 -15.02 -24.49 19.37
CA ALA A 806 -15.42 -23.47 18.41
C ALA A 806 -16.61 -23.90 17.54
N ALA A 807 -16.65 -25.17 17.11
CA ALA A 807 -17.77 -25.73 16.36
C ALA A 807 -19.04 -25.87 17.21
N LEU A 808 -18.91 -26.29 18.48
CA LEU A 808 -20.04 -26.32 19.42
C LEU A 808 -20.58 -24.91 19.71
N ALA A 809 -19.71 -23.91 19.86
CA ALA A 809 -20.12 -22.52 20.04
C ALA A 809 -20.93 -22.00 18.83
N LEU A 810 -20.48 -22.28 17.61
CA LEU A 810 -21.23 -21.96 16.38
C LEU A 810 -22.58 -22.69 16.34
N LEU A 811 -22.61 -23.98 16.65
CA LEU A 811 -23.83 -24.80 16.67
C LEU A 811 -24.86 -24.26 17.68
N PHE A 812 -24.42 -23.91 18.88
CA PHE A 812 -25.29 -23.32 19.91
C PHE A 812 -25.76 -21.90 19.55
N ALA A 813 -24.93 -21.09 18.89
CA ALA A 813 -25.33 -19.78 18.38
C ALA A 813 -26.42 -19.91 17.30
N ILE A 814 -26.25 -20.81 16.33
CA ILE A 814 -27.26 -21.11 15.29
C ILE A 814 -28.55 -21.62 15.93
N HIS A 815 -28.48 -22.55 16.88
CA HIS A 815 -29.67 -23.10 17.56
C HIS A 815 -30.40 -22.04 18.40
N ARG A 816 -29.68 -21.10 19.02
CA ARG A 816 -30.26 -19.97 19.75
C ARG A 816 -30.95 -18.99 18.80
N GLY A 817 -30.38 -18.73 17.62
CA GLY A 817 -31.00 -17.92 16.57
C GLY A 817 -32.25 -18.58 15.97
N SER A 818 -32.19 -19.88 15.67
CA SER A 818 -33.30 -20.66 15.10
C SER A 818 -34.54 -20.67 16.01
N ARG A 819 -34.38 -20.73 17.35
CA ARG A 819 -35.51 -20.62 18.29
C ARG A 819 -36.24 -19.28 18.26
N GLY A 820 -35.67 -18.24 17.65
CA GLY A 820 -36.34 -16.96 17.42
C GLY A 820 -37.30 -16.96 16.22
N VAL A 821 -37.19 -17.94 15.30
CA VAL A 821 -37.95 -18.00 14.06
C VAL A 821 -38.61 -19.38 13.90
N GLY A 822 -39.76 -19.54 14.57
CA GLY A 822 -40.75 -20.58 14.23
C GLY A 822 -40.46 -22.01 14.71
N ALA A 823 -40.53 -22.26 16.02
CA ALA A 823 -40.98 -23.55 16.58
C ALA A 823 -41.23 -23.47 18.09
N SER A 824 -42.47 -23.19 18.51
CA SER A 824 -42.90 -23.37 19.90
C SER A 824 -43.08 -24.86 20.22
N ILE A 825 -42.06 -25.50 20.79
CA ILE A 825 -42.17 -26.84 21.40
C ILE A 825 -42.41 -26.63 22.91
N PRO A 826 -43.61 -26.96 23.45
CA PRO A 826 -43.91 -26.73 24.85
C PRO A 826 -43.31 -27.83 25.73
N TRP A 827 -42.16 -27.58 26.34
CA TRP A 827 -41.79 -28.25 27.59
C TRP A 827 -42.38 -27.45 28.74
N GLY A 828 -43.35 -28.06 29.43
CA GLY A 828 -44.23 -27.35 30.35
C GLY A 828 -43.57 -26.95 31.68
N GLY A 829 -44.09 -25.87 32.27
CA GLY A 829 -44.16 -25.76 33.72
C GLY A 829 -42.97 -25.14 34.46
N LEU A 830 -42.64 -23.87 34.18
CA LEU A 830 -42.09 -22.98 35.21
C LEU A 830 -42.51 -21.53 34.95
N LYS A 831 -43.19 -20.94 35.93
CA LYS A 831 -43.72 -19.56 35.88
C LYS A 831 -42.59 -18.55 35.96
N THR A 832 -42.49 -17.65 35.00
CA THR A 832 -41.72 -16.40 35.15
C THR A 832 -42.66 -15.27 35.63
N PRO A 833 -42.24 -14.44 36.61
CA PRO A 833 -43.03 -13.29 37.05
C PRO A 833 -42.96 -12.16 36.02
N LYS A 834 -44.09 -11.45 35.85
CA LYS A 834 -44.22 -10.28 34.97
C LYS A 834 -43.21 -9.19 35.36
N TRP A 835 -42.48 -8.68 34.38
CA TRP A 835 -41.94 -7.32 34.39
C TRP A 835 -42.48 -6.57 33.16
N GLY A 836 -42.81 -5.29 33.35
CA GLY A 836 -43.72 -4.55 32.48
C GLY A 836 -43.16 -4.26 31.09
N VAL A 837 -44.04 -4.30 30.09
CA VAL A 837 -43.82 -3.64 28.80
C VAL A 837 -43.86 -2.14 29.03
N LEU A 838 -42.72 -1.48 28.82
CA LEU A 838 -42.66 -0.02 28.71
C LEU A 838 -42.22 0.30 27.27
N LEU A 839 -43.23 0.54 26.43
CA LEU A 839 -43.06 0.99 25.05
C LEU A 839 -42.51 2.42 25.07
N GLY A 840 -41.20 2.55 24.95
CA GLY A 840 -40.50 3.80 24.70
C GLY A 840 -39.80 3.72 23.34
N SER A 841 -40.15 4.62 22.42
CA SER A 841 -39.62 4.63 21.06
C SER A 841 -38.09 4.77 21.04
N PHE A 842 -37.40 3.70 20.65
CA PHE A 842 -36.05 3.76 20.12
C PHE A 842 -36.04 3.15 18.73
N GLY A 843 -35.97 4.01 17.71
CA GLY A 843 -35.49 3.61 16.40
C GLY A 843 -33.96 3.53 16.46
N GLY A 844 -33.40 2.43 15.96
CA GLY A 844 -31.97 2.18 15.94
C GLY A 844 -31.63 0.73 16.28
N ASP A 845 -30.70 0.16 15.52
CA ASP A 845 -29.96 -1.06 15.82
C ASP A 845 -30.77 -2.37 15.86
N PHE A 846 -31.49 -2.65 14.75
CA PHE A 846 -31.45 -4.02 14.22
C PHE A 846 -29.98 -4.36 13.93
N GLY A 847 -29.54 -5.56 14.34
CA GLY A 847 -28.16 -5.99 14.10
C GLY A 847 -27.87 -6.13 12.60
N GLU A 848 -27.17 -5.15 12.04
CA GLU A 848 -26.83 -5.12 10.62
C GLU A 848 -25.86 -6.26 10.26
N ILE A 849 -26.38 -7.25 9.54
CA ILE A 849 -25.56 -8.06 8.63
C ILE A 849 -25.17 -7.13 7.48
N TRP A 850 -23.95 -6.57 7.55
CA TRP A 850 -23.40 -5.73 6.49
C TRP A 850 -23.11 -6.57 5.24
N VAL A 851 -24.12 -6.71 4.37
CA VAL A 851 -23.90 -7.09 2.97
C VAL A 851 -23.41 -5.85 2.23
N PHE A 852 -22.16 -5.87 1.79
CA PHE A 852 -21.59 -4.82 0.94
C PHE A 852 -22.35 -4.81 -0.41
N TRP A 853 -23.14 -3.77 -0.68
CA TRP A 853 -23.58 -3.45 -2.03
C TRP A 853 -22.78 -2.25 -2.55
N GLY A 854 -21.78 -2.54 -3.37
CA GLY A 854 -21.04 -1.53 -4.11
C GLY A 854 -21.88 -0.97 -5.27
N ASN A 855 -21.68 0.31 -5.59
CA ASN A 855 -22.31 0.98 -6.72
C ASN A 855 -22.19 0.19 -8.04
N LEU A 856 -23.33 -0.10 -8.66
CA LEU A 856 -23.44 -0.23 -10.12
C LEU A 856 -24.76 0.40 -10.57
N GLY A 857 -24.71 1.02 -11.75
CA GLY A 857 -25.69 2.03 -12.13
C GLY A 857 -27.06 1.50 -12.56
N PHE A 858 -28.03 2.41 -12.56
CA PHE A 858 -29.08 2.53 -13.58
C PHE A 858 -29.54 1.23 -14.25
N TRP A 859 -30.73 0.77 -13.90
CA TRP A 859 -31.88 0.69 -14.83
C TRP A 859 -33.17 0.54 -14.03
N GLY A 860 -34.18 1.36 -14.33
CA GLY A 860 -35.45 1.31 -13.63
C GLY A 860 -36.38 0.26 -14.23
N CYS A 861 -37.11 -0.47 -13.39
CA CYS A 861 -38.28 -1.23 -13.84
C CYS A 861 -39.44 -1.10 -12.85
N ARG A 862 -40.67 -1.19 -13.37
CA ARG A 862 -41.89 -0.71 -12.71
C ARG A 862 -42.45 -1.69 -11.68
N ALA A 863 -43.26 -1.14 -10.79
CA ALA A 863 -44.14 -1.88 -9.90
C ALA A 863 -45.06 -2.86 -10.66
N GLY A 864 -45.28 -4.01 -10.05
CA GLY A 864 -46.29 -4.99 -10.43
C GLY A 864 -46.47 -5.95 -9.27
N GLY A 865 -47.46 -5.71 -8.41
CA GLY A 865 -47.80 -6.64 -7.33
C GLY A 865 -48.70 -7.76 -7.83
N VAL A 866 -48.72 -8.90 -7.14
CA VAL A 866 -49.84 -9.85 -7.06
C VAL A 866 -49.65 -10.65 -5.77
N ARG A 867 -50.77 -11.01 -5.10
CA ARG A 867 -50.79 -11.87 -3.91
C ARG A 867 -50.50 -13.32 -4.27
N LEU A 868 -49.86 -14.04 -3.35
CA LEU A 868 -50.41 -15.29 -2.80
C LEU A 868 -49.91 -15.46 -1.36
#